data_AF-A0A1I3RT98-F1
#
_entry.id   AF-A0A1I3RT98-F1
#
_cell.length_a   1.000
_cell.length_b   1.000
_cell.length_c   1.000
_cell.angle_alpha   90.00
_cell.angle_beta   90.00
_cell.angle_gamma   90.00
#
_symmetry.space_group_name_H-M   'P 1'
#
loop_
_entity.id
_entity.type
_entity.pdbx_description
1 polymer ?
#
loop_
_entity_poly.entity_id
_entity_poly.type
_entity_poly.pdbx_seq_one_letter_code
_entity_poly.pdbx_strand_id
1 'polypeptide(L)'
;MSIAEPPVFEPGFERTPPNNIEAEQSVLGGMLLSKDAIADVVEILRSDDFYRPAHQIIYDIITDLYGRGDPADAVTIFDELQKRGEVARVGGGAYLHTLTAVVPTAANAGYYARIVREQAILRRLIEAGTRIVSFGYGGQDEEVDDLVDRAQAEIYKVTERRTSEDYVPLADIMPGALDELEAIGGRGGQMVGVPTGFQDLDALTNGLHPGQMIVVAARPAIGKSTLGLDFARSAAIKHGMTTVVFSLEMSRNEITMRLLSAEARVALHNMRSGTMTDDDWAKLARRMGEVAEAPLFIDDSPNMSMMEIRAKCRRLKQRNDLRFVIIDYLQLMSSPKKTESRQNEVSEISRAIKLLAKELEVPVIAISQLNRGPEQRTDKRPMVSDLRESGCLTADTRILRADTGAEVPLRELLDSGERDIPVWSLDERLRLIPRTMTHVFSSGVKEVFKLRLKSGREVEATANHPFMTYDGWRPLGELHPGTRLAVPRHVPAPAQLQEWPDEEVVLLAHMIGDGSFVKTQSIRYASKDEACLETMTEAARHFGITAVRDEYASARVTTLRLPAPYRLTHGKRNPIAAWLDSLGLFGLRSHEKYVPEGIFSLSKRQIALFLRHLWATDGCVWWDEKLGQARIHYASTSRRLIDDVARLLLRFNVMTRVKEVRKGDCRPGYQLLLYGAENQLRFLDDIGVHGERSVQAEWCTSALRGIKANTNVDTVPREVWDRVRNVLAEKGMTQREFSAELGTQFCGSSLWKRAPGRERLGRVATILDDAQLEMLATNDVFWDEIVSVESQGEQVVYDATVLGTHNFVANGISVHNSIEQDADMVILLHREDAYERESPRAGEADLIVAKHRNGPTATVTVAFQGHYSRFVDMAPH
;
A
#
# COMPACT_ATOMS: atom_id res chain seq x y z
N MET A 1 13.68 -73.31 -8.07
CA MET A 1 13.39 -72.70 -6.76
C MET A 1 14.69 -72.20 -6.18
N SER A 2 14.91 -70.90 -6.18
CA SER A 2 15.85 -70.22 -5.30
C SER A 2 15.28 -68.83 -5.09
N ILE A 3 14.87 -68.59 -3.84
CA ILE A 3 14.19 -67.40 -3.36
C ILE A 3 15.28 -66.34 -3.20
N ALA A 4 15.19 -65.24 -3.95
CA ALA A 4 16.03 -64.07 -3.72
C ALA A 4 15.47 -63.34 -2.50
N GLU A 5 16.27 -63.26 -1.44
CA GLU A 5 15.96 -62.53 -0.22
C GLU A 5 15.80 -61.03 -0.51
N PRO A 6 14.78 -60.35 0.04
CA PRO A 6 14.71 -58.90 0.03
C PRO A 6 15.73 -58.32 1.03
N PRO A 7 16.26 -57.09 0.78
CA PRO A 7 17.24 -56.48 1.66
C PRO A 7 16.64 -56.22 3.04
N VAL A 8 17.39 -56.62 4.07
CA VAL A 8 17.09 -56.41 5.49
C VAL A 8 17.15 -54.91 5.79
N PHE A 9 16.01 -54.29 6.04
CA PHE A 9 15.96 -53.02 6.78
C PHE A 9 16.25 -53.35 8.25
N GLU A 10 17.44 -52.99 8.73
CA GLU A 10 17.75 -53.02 10.16
C GLU A 10 16.81 -52.05 10.91
N PRO A 11 16.21 -52.47 12.04
CA PRO A 11 15.37 -51.59 12.85
C PRO A 11 16.21 -50.49 13.49
N GLY A 12 15.71 -49.26 13.42
CA GLY A 12 16.42 -48.03 13.75
C GLY A 12 17.07 -48.02 15.13
N PHE A 13 18.32 -47.58 15.17
CA PHE A 13 18.95 -47.06 16.39
C PHE A 13 18.09 -45.90 16.94
N GLU A 14 17.70 -45.96 18.21
CA GLU A 14 17.30 -44.78 18.99
C GLU A 14 18.50 -43.80 19.01
N ARG A 15 18.59 -42.93 18.00
CA ARG A 15 19.56 -41.84 17.99
C ARG A 15 18.95 -40.66 18.73
N THR A 16 19.52 -40.33 19.88
CA THR A 16 19.22 -39.09 20.58
C THR A 16 19.62 -37.89 19.69
N PRO A 17 18.78 -36.86 19.55
CA PRO A 17 19.14 -35.66 18.79
C PRO A 17 20.45 -35.03 19.31
N PRO A 18 21.32 -34.50 18.42
CA PRO A 18 22.58 -33.86 18.81
C PRO A 18 22.40 -32.80 19.91
N ASN A 19 23.11 -32.97 21.03
CA ASN A 19 23.02 -32.08 22.18
C ASN A 19 24.32 -32.11 22.98
N ASN A 20 24.55 -31.07 23.80
CA ASN A 20 25.63 -31.04 24.77
C ASN A 20 25.13 -30.35 26.05
N ILE A 21 24.64 -31.15 27.00
CA ILE A 21 24.06 -30.66 28.24
C ILE A 21 25.07 -29.91 29.10
N GLU A 22 26.32 -30.37 29.15
CA GLU A 22 27.37 -29.71 29.95
C GLU A 22 27.68 -28.30 29.42
N ALA A 23 27.68 -28.12 28.09
CA ALA A 23 27.83 -26.82 27.47
C ALA A 23 26.62 -25.92 27.77
N GLU A 24 25.39 -26.43 27.68
CA GLU A 24 24.19 -25.67 28.05
C GLU A 24 24.22 -25.21 29.52
N GLN A 25 24.62 -26.10 30.44
CA GLN A 25 24.76 -25.77 31.85
C GLN A 25 25.85 -24.71 32.09
N SER A 26 26.97 -24.81 31.38
CA SER A 26 28.08 -23.85 31.45
C SER A 26 27.73 -22.48 30.87
N VAL A 27 26.87 -22.42 29.84
CA VAL A 27 26.33 -21.18 29.29
C VAL A 27 25.43 -20.49 30.31
N LEU A 28 24.40 -21.20 30.80
CA LEU A 28 23.45 -20.61 31.74
C LEU A 28 24.14 -20.21 33.04
N GLY A 29 24.98 -21.07 33.60
CA GLY A 29 25.73 -20.73 34.80
C GLY A 29 26.71 -19.56 34.58
N GLY A 30 27.30 -19.41 33.38
CA GLY A 30 28.13 -18.25 33.04
C GLY A 30 27.33 -16.96 33.03
N MET A 31 26.12 -16.99 32.46
CA MET A 31 25.17 -15.89 32.47
C MET A 31 24.72 -15.50 33.88
N LEU A 32 24.55 -16.48 34.78
CA LEU A 32 24.23 -16.24 36.20
C LEU A 32 25.36 -15.57 37.00
N LEU A 33 26.61 -15.71 36.55
CA LEU A 33 27.79 -15.24 37.25
C LEU A 33 28.29 -13.87 36.74
N SER A 34 28.00 -13.51 35.48
CA SER A 34 28.47 -12.27 34.89
C SER A 34 27.48 -11.67 33.90
N LYS A 35 27.25 -10.36 34.01
CA LYS A 35 26.43 -9.59 33.09
C LYS A 35 27.04 -9.53 31.67
N ASP A 36 28.36 -9.47 31.57
CA ASP A 36 29.05 -9.43 30.27
C ASP A 36 28.88 -10.76 29.51
N ALA A 37 28.83 -11.88 30.25
CA ALA A 37 28.54 -13.18 29.67
C ALA A 37 27.11 -13.27 29.11
N ILE A 38 26.15 -12.53 29.68
CA ILE A 38 24.78 -12.45 29.12
C ILE A 38 24.83 -11.77 27.75
N ALA A 39 25.55 -10.65 27.62
CA ALA A 39 25.68 -9.93 26.35
C ALA A 39 26.29 -10.82 25.26
N ASP A 40 27.42 -11.47 25.56
CA ASP A 40 28.11 -12.36 24.61
C ASP A 40 27.24 -13.55 24.17
N VAL A 41 26.47 -14.13 25.10
CA VAL A 41 25.64 -15.31 24.81
C VAL A 41 24.39 -14.92 24.00
N VAL A 42 23.76 -13.78 24.30
CA VAL A 42 22.57 -13.30 23.58
C VAL A 42 22.88 -12.98 22.12
N GLU A 43 24.12 -12.64 21.76
CA GLU A 43 24.51 -12.50 20.36
C GLU A 43 24.55 -13.85 19.61
N ILE A 44 24.78 -14.97 20.30
CA ILE A 44 25.07 -16.28 19.70
C ILE A 44 23.85 -17.21 19.74
N LEU A 45 23.09 -17.20 20.83
CA LEU A 45 22.02 -18.16 21.11
C LEU A 45 20.63 -17.51 21.18
N ARG A 46 19.61 -18.35 20.96
CA ARG A 46 18.19 -18.07 21.25
C ARG A 46 17.64 -19.18 22.14
N SER A 47 16.46 -18.97 22.74
CA SER A 47 15.82 -19.97 23.62
C SER A 47 15.72 -21.34 22.95
N ASP A 48 15.22 -21.38 21.70
CA ASP A 48 15.05 -22.62 20.93
C ASP A 48 16.38 -23.38 20.62
N ASP A 49 17.55 -22.75 20.82
CA ASP A 49 18.83 -23.43 20.62
C ASP A 49 19.18 -24.39 21.78
N PHE A 50 18.53 -24.28 22.94
CA PHE A 50 18.72 -25.23 24.05
C PHE A 50 17.92 -26.51 23.81
N TYR A 51 18.55 -27.68 24.03
CA TYR A 51 17.90 -28.97 23.88
C TYR A 51 16.93 -29.25 25.04
N ARG A 52 17.27 -28.84 26.26
CA ARG A 52 16.41 -29.06 27.43
C ARG A 52 15.38 -27.93 27.60
N PRO A 53 14.08 -28.23 27.68
CA PRO A 53 13.06 -27.22 27.95
C PRO A 53 13.30 -26.42 29.24
N ALA A 54 13.86 -27.07 30.27
CA ALA A 54 14.25 -26.36 31.51
C ALA A 54 15.29 -25.25 31.25
N HIS A 55 16.22 -25.46 30.33
CA HIS A 55 17.25 -24.49 29.99
C HIS A 55 16.69 -23.34 29.14
N GLN A 56 15.72 -23.63 28.27
CA GLN A 56 14.97 -22.61 27.52
C GLN A 56 14.28 -21.63 28.48
N ILE A 57 13.53 -22.17 29.46
CA ILE A 57 12.83 -21.37 30.47
C ILE A 57 13.81 -20.50 31.28
N ILE A 58 14.93 -21.08 31.73
CA ILE A 58 15.95 -20.32 32.48
C ILE A 58 16.54 -19.20 31.60
N TYR A 59 16.86 -19.51 30.33
CA TYR A 59 17.40 -18.54 29.39
C TYR A 59 16.44 -17.36 29.17
N ASP A 60 15.16 -17.63 28.94
CA ASP A 60 14.13 -16.60 28.73
C ASP A 60 13.96 -15.69 29.94
N ILE A 61 14.05 -16.24 31.16
CA ILE A 61 13.99 -15.43 32.38
C ILE A 61 15.25 -14.57 32.54
N ILE A 62 16.44 -15.12 32.24
CA ILE A 62 17.69 -14.35 32.27
C ILE A 62 17.63 -13.18 31.28
N THR A 63 17.16 -13.41 30.05
CA THR A 63 17.07 -12.36 29.03
C THR A 63 15.98 -11.33 29.36
N ASP A 64 14.83 -11.75 29.91
CA ASP A 64 13.78 -10.86 30.41
C ASP A 64 14.30 -9.90 31.49
N LEU A 65 15.01 -10.43 32.50
CA LEU A 65 15.57 -9.64 33.59
C LEU A 65 16.66 -8.69 33.07
N TYR A 66 17.54 -9.19 32.21
CA TYR A 66 18.59 -8.38 31.58
C TYR A 66 18.01 -7.23 30.75
N GLY A 67 16.94 -7.49 29.98
CA GLY A 67 16.26 -6.48 29.16
C GLY A 67 15.57 -5.38 29.98
N ARG A 68 15.18 -5.66 31.23
CA ARG A 68 14.63 -4.67 32.18
C ARG A 68 15.72 -3.95 32.97
N GLY A 69 16.98 -4.35 32.83
CA GLY A 69 18.12 -3.81 33.56
C GLY A 69 18.31 -4.40 34.97
N ASP A 70 17.55 -5.44 35.32
CA ASP A 70 17.64 -6.12 36.62
C ASP A 70 18.81 -7.12 36.65
N PRO A 71 19.42 -7.39 37.83
CA PRO A 71 20.45 -8.41 37.96
C PRO A 71 19.86 -9.82 37.78
N ALA A 72 20.45 -10.60 36.88
CA ALA A 72 20.07 -11.99 36.62
C ALA A 72 21.02 -12.94 37.38
N ASP A 73 20.71 -13.21 38.64
CA ASP A 73 21.43 -14.16 39.49
C ASP A 73 20.51 -15.31 39.95
N ALA A 74 21.08 -16.31 40.62
CA ALA A 74 20.32 -17.48 41.03
C ALA A 74 19.12 -17.16 41.96
N VAL A 75 19.16 -16.06 42.71
CA VAL A 75 18.10 -15.65 43.63
C VAL A 75 16.99 -14.94 42.87
N THR A 76 17.33 -13.99 42.00
CA THR A 76 16.33 -13.24 41.22
C THR A 76 15.58 -14.13 40.24
N ILE A 77 16.27 -15.10 39.63
CA ILE A 77 15.63 -16.08 38.74
C ILE A 77 14.75 -17.05 39.51
N PHE A 78 15.14 -17.44 40.72
CA PHE A 78 14.30 -18.29 41.57
C PHE A 78 12.99 -17.58 41.96
N ASP A 79 13.06 -16.29 42.33
CA ASP A 79 11.89 -15.48 42.64
C ASP A 79 10.96 -15.33 41.42
N GLU A 80 11.53 -15.07 40.23
CA GLU A 80 10.75 -14.96 38.99
C GLU A 80 10.13 -16.30 38.58
N LEU A 81 10.86 -17.41 38.70
CA LEU A 81 10.32 -18.77 38.50
C LEU A 81 9.19 -19.08 39.48
N GLN A 82 9.27 -18.60 40.73
CA GLN A 82 8.24 -18.80 41.74
C GLN A 82 6.97 -18.00 41.42
N LYS A 83 7.11 -16.75 40.96
CA LYS A 83 5.97 -15.93 40.48
C LYS A 83 5.28 -16.55 39.27
N ARG A 84 6.04 -17.14 38.34
CA ARG A 84 5.51 -17.79 37.14
C ARG A 84 5.00 -19.22 37.39
N GLY A 85 5.23 -19.79 38.58
CA GLY A 85 4.82 -21.14 38.92
C GLY A 85 5.62 -22.25 38.20
N GLU A 86 6.83 -21.96 37.73
CA GLU A 86 7.62 -22.86 36.87
C GLU A 86 8.80 -23.54 37.59
N VAL A 87 8.99 -23.29 38.89
CA VAL A 87 10.10 -23.82 39.71
C VAL A 87 10.26 -25.35 39.56
N ALA A 88 9.14 -26.08 39.55
CA ALA A 88 9.15 -27.53 39.42
C ALA A 88 9.61 -28.02 38.04
N ARG A 89 9.34 -27.24 36.97
CA ARG A 89 9.71 -27.58 35.58
C ARG A 89 11.21 -27.47 35.32
N VAL A 90 11.90 -26.68 36.14
CA VAL A 90 13.33 -26.38 36.02
C VAL A 90 14.20 -27.28 36.93
N GLY A 91 13.59 -28.09 37.79
CA GLY A 91 14.31 -28.96 38.74
C GLY A 91 14.54 -28.35 40.12
N GLY A 92 13.84 -27.26 40.45
CA GLY A 92 13.90 -26.58 41.75
C GLY A 92 15.06 -25.61 41.92
N GLY A 93 15.06 -24.85 43.01
CA GLY A 93 16.10 -23.83 43.29
C GLY A 93 17.50 -24.41 43.45
N ALA A 94 17.63 -25.67 43.87
CA ALA A 94 18.91 -26.37 43.95
C ALA A 94 19.58 -26.52 42.58
N TYR A 95 18.81 -26.61 41.49
CA TYR A 95 19.37 -26.74 40.15
C TYR A 95 20.08 -25.46 39.68
N LEU A 96 19.57 -24.28 40.04
CA LEU A 96 20.22 -23.00 39.71
C LEU A 96 21.60 -22.88 40.38
N HIS A 97 21.74 -23.37 41.61
CA HIS A 97 23.04 -23.43 42.28
C HIS A 97 24.00 -24.43 41.59
N THR A 98 23.48 -25.54 41.10
CA THR A 98 24.28 -26.48 40.29
C THR A 98 24.80 -25.81 39.01
N LEU A 99 23.97 -25.02 38.32
CA LEU A 99 24.42 -24.29 37.12
C LEU A 99 25.58 -23.35 37.44
N THR A 100 25.51 -22.60 38.54
CA THR A 100 26.63 -21.74 38.97
C THR A 100 27.90 -22.51 39.36
N ALA A 101 27.75 -23.73 39.87
CA ALA A 101 28.88 -24.55 40.32
C ALA A 101 29.61 -25.29 39.20
N VAL A 102 28.91 -25.56 38.08
CA VAL A 102 29.47 -26.31 36.93
C VAL A 102 30.42 -25.44 36.09
N VAL A 103 30.30 -24.12 36.15
CA VAL A 103 31.01 -23.19 35.26
C VAL A 103 32.47 -22.99 35.71
N PRO A 104 33.46 -23.35 34.88
CA PRO A 104 34.86 -23.15 35.25
C PRO A 104 35.26 -21.67 35.25
N THR A 105 34.74 -20.86 34.33
CA THR A 105 34.97 -19.41 34.24
C THR A 105 33.87 -18.74 33.41
N ALA A 106 33.25 -17.67 33.91
CA ALA A 106 32.18 -16.96 33.21
C ALA A 106 32.61 -16.34 31.86
N ALA A 107 33.89 -15.96 31.73
CA ALA A 107 34.47 -15.41 30.50
C ALA A 107 34.43 -16.38 29.29
N ASN A 108 34.26 -17.69 29.53
CA ASN A 108 34.18 -18.68 28.46
C ASN A 108 32.74 -18.98 28.02
N ALA A 109 31.73 -18.28 28.56
CA ALA A 109 30.33 -18.51 28.21
C ALA A 109 30.08 -18.41 26.70
N GLY A 110 30.67 -17.43 26.01
CA GLY A 110 30.59 -17.31 24.55
C GLY A 110 31.20 -18.49 23.78
N TYR A 111 32.25 -19.14 24.32
CA TYR A 111 32.79 -20.37 23.72
C TYR A 111 31.83 -21.55 23.85
N TYR A 112 31.25 -21.78 25.03
CA TYR A 112 30.25 -22.83 25.24
C TYR A 112 28.97 -22.56 24.44
N ALA A 113 28.59 -21.29 24.27
CA ALA A 113 27.46 -20.89 23.46
C ALA A 113 27.60 -21.33 22.01
N ARG A 114 28.81 -21.25 21.43
CA ARG A 114 29.09 -21.77 20.08
C ARG A 114 28.88 -23.29 20.00
N ILE A 115 29.30 -24.04 21.03
CA ILE A 115 29.07 -25.50 21.08
C ILE A 115 27.58 -25.81 21.08
N VAL A 116 26.79 -25.14 21.93
CA VAL A 116 25.32 -25.31 21.96
C VAL A 116 24.70 -24.97 20.60
N ARG A 117 25.17 -23.88 19.97
CA ARG A 117 24.71 -23.44 18.66
C ARG A 117 24.99 -24.48 17.56
N GLU A 118 26.18 -25.07 17.54
CA GLU A 118 26.53 -26.14 16.61
C GLU A 118 25.59 -27.33 16.75
N GLN A 119 25.33 -27.77 17.99
CA GLN A 119 24.38 -28.86 18.24
C GLN A 119 22.95 -28.50 17.80
N ALA A 120 22.50 -27.26 18.03
CA ALA A 120 21.21 -26.77 17.59
C ALA A 120 21.08 -26.73 16.05
N ILE A 121 22.15 -26.37 15.33
CA ILE A 121 22.19 -26.43 13.86
C ILE A 121 22.08 -27.88 13.39
N LEU A 122 22.82 -28.81 14.00
CA LEU A 122 22.74 -30.24 13.67
C LEU A 122 21.34 -30.81 13.92
N ARG A 123 20.66 -30.43 15.02
CA ARG A 123 19.26 -30.81 15.26
C ARG A 123 18.31 -30.26 14.20
N ARG A 124 18.41 -28.98 13.87
CA ARG A 124 17.58 -28.35 12.82
C ARG A 124 17.81 -28.98 11.45
N LEU A 125 19.04 -29.38 11.13
CA LEU A 125 19.36 -30.11 9.90
C LEU A 125 18.66 -31.48 9.85
N ILE A 126 18.63 -32.21 10.96
CA ILE A 126 17.91 -33.49 11.08
C ILE A 126 16.40 -33.29 10.93
N GLU A 127 15.83 -32.28 11.57
CA GLU A 127 14.42 -31.93 11.43
C GLU A 127 14.04 -31.54 10.00
N ALA A 128 14.84 -30.67 9.36
CA ALA A 128 14.65 -30.29 7.96
C ALA A 128 14.73 -31.53 7.05
N GLY A 129 15.74 -32.39 7.25
CA GLY A 129 15.86 -33.66 6.53
C GLY A 129 14.62 -34.54 6.69
N THR A 130 14.09 -34.65 7.91
CA THR A 130 12.90 -35.46 8.21
C THR A 130 11.64 -34.90 7.52
N ARG A 131 11.48 -33.57 7.50
CA ARG A 131 10.38 -32.89 6.77
C ARG A 131 10.52 -33.10 5.25
N ILE A 132 11.73 -33.00 4.70
CA ILE A 132 11.97 -33.25 3.27
C ILE A 132 11.64 -34.70 2.90
N VAL A 133 12.02 -35.67 3.74
CA VAL A 133 11.60 -37.07 3.54
C VAL A 133 10.07 -37.19 3.57
N SER A 134 9.39 -36.48 4.50
CA SER A 134 7.92 -36.48 4.56
C SER A 134 7.26 -35.89 3.31
N PHE A 135 7.85 -34.84 2.71
CA PHE A 135 7.37 -34.28 1.44
C PHE A 135 7.43 -35.33 0.33
N GLY A 136 8.54 -36.06 0.21
CA GLY A 136 8.71 -37.11 -0.80
C GLY A 136 7.69 -38.26 -0.73
N TYR A 137 7.17 -38.58 0.46
CA TYR A 137 6.11 -39.59 0.63
C TYR A 137 4.69 -39.02 0.48
N GLY A 138 4.48 -37.72 0.74
CA GLY A 138 3.18 -37.05 0.69
C GLY A 138 2.80 -36.46 -0.68
N GLY A 139 3.77 -36.23 -1.57
CA GLY A 139 3.59 -35.48 -2.83
C GLY A 139 3.06 -36.28 -4.02
N GLN A 140 2.12 -37.22 -3.85
CA GLN A 140 1.55 -37.95 -5.01
C GLN A 140 0.63 -37.10 -5.89
N ASP A 141 0.15 -35.95 -5.39
CA ASP A 141 -0.78 -35.04 -6.10
C ASP A 141 -0.26 -33.59 -6.23
N GLU A 142 1.02 -33.32 -5.88
CA GLU A 142 1.66 -32.00 -6.01
C GLU A 142 2.60 -31.95 -7.24
N GLU A 143 2.76 -30.77 -7.87
CA GLU A 143 3.76 -30.59 -8.92
C GLU A 143 5.18 -30.72 -8.34
N VAL A 144 6.07 -31.39 -9.08
CA VAL A 144 7.42 -31.73 -8.61
C VAL A 144 8.24 -30.48 -8.28
N ASP A 145 8.04 -29.38 -9.01
CA ASP A 145 8.78 -28.14 -8.82
C ASP A 145 8.43 -27.45 -7.49
N ASP A 146 7.15 -27.43 -7.11
CA ASP A 146 6.69 -26.90 -5.81
C ASP A 146 7.28 -27.70 -4.63
N LEU A 147 7.39 -29.02 -4.80
CA LEU A 147 7.96 -29.92 -3.79
C LEU A 147 9.48 -29.69 -3.62
N VAL A 148 10.19 -29.44 -4.73
CA VAL A 148 11.60 -29.08 -4.73
C VAL A 148 11.81 -27.71 -4.08
N ASP A 149 10.98 -26.72 -4.37
CA ASP A 149 11.07 -25.38 -3.78
C ASP A 149 10.83 -25.39 -2.27
N ARG A 150 9.83 -26.16 -1.81
CA ARG A 150 9.59 -26.37 -0.37
C ARG A 150 10.77 -27.06 0.30
N ALA A 151 11.35 -28.07 -0.34
CA ALA A 151 12.54 -28.75 0.19
C ALA A 151 13.75 -27.81 0.27
N GLN A 152 13.97 -26.98 -0.74
CA GLN A 152 15.01 -25.96 -0.73
C GLN A 152 14.79 -24.95 0.40
N ALA A 153 13.57 -24.43 0.56
CA ALA A 153 13.22 -23.49 1.62
C ALA A 153 13.49 -24.05 3.03
N GLU A 154 13.21 -25.33 3.27
CA GLU A 154 13.52 -25.99 4.56
C GLU A 154 15.03 -26.09 4.82
N ILE A 155 15.85 -26.37 3.79
CA ILE A 155 17.31 -26.37 3.92
C ILE A 155 17.84 -24.95 4.20
N TYR A 156 17.28 -23.93 3.56
CA TYR A 156 17.70 -22.54 3.77
C TYR A 156 17.41 -22.03 5.19
N LYS A 157 16.31 -22.46 5.82
CA LYS A 157 16.01 -22.12 7.24
C LYS A 157 17.08 -22.62 8.21
N VAL A 158 17.89 -23.61 7.84
CA VAL A 158 18.99 -24.13 8.66
C VAL A 158 20.21 -23.19 8.62
N THR A 159 20.41 -22.45 7.52
CA THR A 159 21.62 -21.65 7.26
C THR A 159 21.47 -20.13 7.50
N GLU A 160 20.28 -19.54 7.33
CA GLU A 160 20.09 -18.07 7.47
C GLU A 160 19.33 -17.69 8.75
N ARG A 161 20.05 -17.24 9.79
CA ARG A 161 19.51 -16.36 10.86
C ARG A 161 20.58 -15.43 11.44
N ARG A 162 21.17 -14.58 10.60
CA ARG A 162 21.72 -13.30 11.06
C ARG A 162 20.70 -12.21 10.73
N THR A 163 19.93 -11.82 11.73
CA THR A 163 19.22 -10.54 11.78
C THR A 163 19.45 -10.01 13.18
N SER A 164 20.53 -9.24 13.35
CA SER A 164 20.66 -8.28 14.45
C SER A 164 19.79 -7.05 14.12
N GLU A 165 19.29 -6.38 15.15
CA GLU A 165 18.25 -5.36 15.12
C GLU A 165 18.47 -4.22 14.09
N ASP A 166 17.37 -3.79 13.43
CA ASP A 166 17.31 -2.87 12.27
C ASP A 166 17.56 -1.38 12.58
N TYR A 167 18.06 -1.03 13.77
CA TYR A 167 18.35 0.37 14.10
C TYR A 167 19.64 0.51 14.88
N VAL A 168 20.54 1.35 14.35
CA VAL A 168 21.84 1.68 14.95
C VAL A 168 21.81 3.16 15.35
N PRO A 169 22.30 3.55 16.53
CA PRO A 169 22.45 4.95 16.89
C PRO A 169 23.27 5.72 15.84
N LEU A 170 22.83 6.93 15.48
CA LEU A 170 23.53 7.75 14.48
C LEU A 170 25.02 7.93 14.80
N ALA A 171 25.37 8.03 16.09
CA ALA A 171 26.76 8.17 16.55
C ALA A 171 27.67 7.01 16.11
N ASP A 172 27.13 5.80 15.94
CA ASP A 172 27.90 4.62 15.55
C ASP A 172 28.02 4.48 14.02
N ILE A 173 27.13 5.14 13.26
CA ILE A 173 27.14 5.19 11.78
C ILE A 173 28.04 6.35 11.29
N MET A 174 28.07 7.46 12.03
CA MET A 174 28.77 8.69 11.65
C MET A 174 30.26 8.51 11.34
N PRO A 175 31.05 7.72 12.08
CA PRO A 175 32.45 7.47 11.74
C PRO A 175 32.60 6.83 10.36
N GLY A 176 31.81 5.80 10.04
CA GLY A 176 31.84 5.16 8.72
C GLY A 176 31.41 6.08 7.58
N ALA A 177 30.39 6.91 7.80
CA ALA A 177 29.96 7.91 6.82
C ALA A 177 31.01 9.00 6.58
N LEU A 178 31.74 9.43 7.63
CA LEU A 178 32.85 10.38 7.51
C LEU A 178 34.05 9.76 6.81
N ASP A 179 34.39 8.50 7.12
CA ASP A 179 35.45 7.75 6.43
C ASP A 179 35.15 7.61 4.93
N GLU A 180 33.89 7.37 4.55
CA GLU A 180 33.45 7.35 3.15
C GLU A 180 33.61 8.73 2.49
N LEU A 181 33.18 9.81 3.16
CA LEU A 181 33.33 11.18 2.66
C LEU A 181 34.81 11.59 2.50
N GLU A 182 35.68 11.18 3.43
CA GLU A 182 37.13 11.41 3.35
C GLU A 182 37.76 10.57 2.23
N ALA A 183 37.32 9.33 2.04
CA ALA A 183 37.74 8.49 0.91
C ALA A 183 37.33 9.09 -0.44
N ILE A 184 36.16 9.74 -0.51
CA ILE A 184 35.71 10.50 -1.69
C ILE A 184 36.59 11.75 -1.91
N GLY A 185 36.87 12.52 -0.85
CA GLY A 185 37.72 13.71 -0.90
C GLY A 185 39.18 13.42 -1.28
N GLY A 186 39.72 12.29 -0.84
CA GLY A 186 41.11 11.88 -1.10
C GLY A 186 41.40 11.37 -2.51
N ARG A 187 40.37 11.02 -3.30
CA ARG A 187 40.51 10.44 -4.66
C ARG A 187 40.41 11.45 -5.80
N GLY A 188 40.51 12.75 -5.55
CA GLY A 188 40.64 13.77 -6.60
C GLY A 188 39.48 13.82 -7.59
N GLY A 189 38.24 13.55 -7.14
CA GLY A 189 37.06 13.58 -8.00
C GLY A 189 36.83 12.32 -8.86
N GLN A 190 37.48 11.19 -8.53
CA GLN A 190 37.15 9.91 -9.17
C GLN A 190 35.71 9.46 -8.83
N MET A 191 35.00 9.01 -9.87
CA MET A 191 33.61 8.54 -9.84
C MET A 191 33.38 7.47 -8.77
N VAL A 192 32.29 7.61 -8.00
CA VAL A 192 31.95 6.70 -6.89
C VAL A 192 31.06 5.54 -7.36
N GLY A 193 30.11 5.82 -8.25
CA GLY A 193 29.19 4.83 -8.81
C GLY A 193 29.75 4.04 -10.01
N VAL A 194 28.97 3.07 -10.49
CA VAL A 194 29.27 2.31 -11.71
C VAL A 194 29.18 3.27 -12.92
N PRO A 195 30.24 3.42 -13.73
CA PRO A 195 30.27 4.38 -14.83
C PRO A 195 29.39 3.93 -16.00
N THR A 196 28.51 4.82 -16.45
CA THR A 196 27.61 4.56 -17.58
C THR A 196 28.36 4.57 -18.92
N GLY A 197 29.50 5.26 -18.98
CA GLY A 197 30.31 5.36 -20.20
C GLY A 197 29.90 6.52 -21.12
N PHE A 198 29.02 7.39 -20.62
CA PHE A 198 28.65 8.67 -21.24
C PHE A 198 29.04 9.80 -20.30
N GLN A 199 29.96 10.67 -20.73
CA GLN A 199 30.56 11.68 -19.85
C GLN A 199 29.52 12.60 -19.21
N ASP A 200 28.54 13.06 -19.97
CA ASP A 200 27.52 13.99 -19.49
C ASP A 200 26.53 13.33 -18.53
N LEU A 201 26.18 12.05 -18.78
CA LEU A 201 25.31 11.29 -17.86
C LEU A 201 26.04 10.96 -16.56
N ASP A 202 27.31 10.61 -16.67
CA ASP A 202 28.18 10.33 -15.54
C ASP A 202 28.49 11.58 -14.71
N ALA A 203 28.62 12.75 -15.35
CA ALA A 203 28.74 14.03 -14.65
C ALA A 203 27.45 14.42 -13.91
N LEU A 204 26.28 14.07 -14.48
CA LEU A 204 24.98 14.33 -13.87
C LEU A 204 24.70 13.40 -12.67
N THR A 205 25.12 12.13 -12.77
CA THR A 205 24.75 11.07 -11.82
C THR A 205 25.86 10.69 -10.85
N ASN A 206 27.11 11.05 -11.16
CA ASN A 206 28.32 10.55 -10.51
C ASN A 206 28.41 9.00 -10.56
N GLY A 207 27.95 8.43 -11.67
CA GLY A 207 27.77 6.99 -11.87
C GLY A 207 26.50 6.43 -11.20
N LEU A 208 26.25 5.13 -11.42
CA LEU A 208 25.11 4.42 -10.85
C LEU A 208 25.47 3.88 -9.46
N HIS A 209 24.69 4.23 -8.43
CA HIS A 209 25.06 3.93 -7.05
C HIS A 209 24.51 2.60 -6.54
N PRO A 210 25.22 1.91 -5.63
CA PRO A 210 24.72 0.77 -4.87
C PRO A 210 23.32 0.99 -4.28
N GLY A 211 22.47 -0.03 -4.32
CA GLY A 211 21.12 0.04 -3.74
C GLY A 211 20.07 0.74 -4.60
N GLN A 212 20.46 1.32 -5.75
CA GLN A 212 19.54 1.99 -6.67
C GLN A 212 18.86 1.02 -7.63
N MET A 213 17.56 1.24 -7.83
CA MET A 213 16.79 0.71 -8.96
C MET A 213 16.67 1.81 -10.01
N ILE A 214 17.20 1.55 -11.19
CA ILE A 214 17.17 2.45 -12.34
C ILE A 214 16.27 1.84 -13.41
N VAL A 215 15.30 2.61 -13.89
CA VAL A 215 14.42 2.18 -15.00
C VAL A 215 14.87 2.85 -16.28
N VAL A 216 15.17 2.05 -17.29
CA VAL A 216 15.47 2.54 -18.66
C VAL A 216 14.29 2.18 -19.53
N ALA A 217 13.67 3.17 -20.17
CA ALA A 217 12.49 2.91 -20.98
C ALA A 217 12.48 3.62 -22.34
N ALA A 218 12.03 2.89 -23.36
CA ALA A 218 11.90 3.40 -24.71
C ALA A 218 10.73 2.70 -25.44
N ARG A 219 10.31 3.26 -26.58
CA ARG A 219 9.46 2.55 -27.53
C ARG A 219 10.22 1.39 -28.20
N PRO A 220 9.52 0.38 -28.76
CA PRO A 220 10.16 -0.65 -29.57
C PRO A 220 11.06 -0.05 -30.66
N ALA A 221 12.17 -0.73 -30.95
CA ALA A 221 13.15 -0.36 -31.98
C ALA A 221 13.93 0.96 -31.78
N ILE A 222 13.73 1.69 -30.68
CA ILE A 222 14.51 2.91 -30.39
C ILE A 222 15.96 2.57 -29.97
N GLY A 223 16.16 1.47 -29.24
CA GLY A 223 17.49 1.02 -28.80
C GLY A 223 17.64 0.72 -27.31
N LYS A 224 16.54 0.42 -26.59
CA LYS A 224 16.53 0.14 -25.14
C LYS A 224 17.59 -0.90 -24.71
N SER A 225 17.63 -2.05 -25.38
CA SER A 225 18.58 -3.13 -25.09
C SER A 225 20.00 -2.76 -25.47
N THR A 226 20.18 -2.00 -26.57
CA THR A 226 21.49 -1.48 -26.98
C THR A 226 22.08 -0.55 -25.92
N LEU A 227 21.28 0.35 -25.35
CA LEU A 227 21.72 1.23 -24.28
C LEU A 227 22.11 0.45 -23.01
N GLY A 228 21.32 -0.55 -22.64
CA GLY A 228 21.68 -1.47 -21.53
C GLY A 228 23.02 -2.18 -21.75
N LEU A 229 23.27 -2.64 -22.98
CA LEU A 229 24.54 -3.27 -23.33
C LEU A 229 25.72 -2.29 -23.35
N ASP A 230 25.52 -1.02 -23.69
CA ASP A 230 26.57 0.00 -23.56
C ASP A 230 26.94 0.27 -22.10
N PHE A 231 25.96 0.30 -21.20
CA PHE A 231 26.22 0.36 -19.75
C PHE A 231 27.00 -0.87 -19.27
N ALA A 232 26.60 -2.07 -19.71
CA ALA A 232 27.31 -3.31 -19.39
C ALA A 232 28.76 -3.31 -19.91
N ARG A 233 28.97 -2.81 -21.13
CA ARG A 233 30.28 -2.71 -21.78
C ARG A 233 31.18 -1.71 -21.07
N SER A 234 30.63 -0.58 -20.64
CA SER A 234 31.35 0.38 -19.80
C SER A 234 31.80 -0.30 -18.50
N ALA A 235 30.85 -0.84 -17.73
CA ALA A 235 31.13 -1.44 -16.43
C ALA A 235 32.12 -2.62 -16.51
N ALA A 236 31.84 -3.62 -17.35
CA ALA A 236 32.61 -4.87 -17.38
C ALA A 236 33.87 -4.79 -18.23
N ILE A 237 33.77 -4.32 -19.48
CA ILE A 237 34.90 -4.38 -20.43
C ILE A 237 35.89 -3.24 -20.18
N LYS A 238 35.41 -2.01 -19.94
CA LYS A 238 36.32 -0.87 -19.72
C LYS A 238 36.79 -0.74 -18.28
N HIS A 239 35.95 -1.09 -17.31
CA HIS A 239 36.22 -0.86 -15.89
C HIS A 239 36.39 -2.13 -15.05
N GLY A 240 36.30 -3.32 -15.66
CA GLY A 240 36.53 -4.59 -14.98
C GLY A 240 35.54 -4.90 -13.84
N MET A 241 34.37 -4.27 -13.84
CA MET A 241 33.35 -4.46 -12.81
C MET A 241 32.44 -5.64 -13.16
N THR A 242 32.36 -6.61 -12.25
CA THR A 242 31.53 -7.80 -12.43
C THR A 242 30.08 -7.42 -12.69
N THR A 243 29.57 -7.78 -13.88
CA THR A 243 28.25 -7.39 -14.37
C THR A 243 27.48 -8.61 -14.85
N VAL A 244 26.17 -8.66 -14.59
CA VAL A 244 25.28 -9.69 -15.14
C VAL A 244 24.15 -9.07 -15.94
N VAL A 245 23.85 -9.65 -17.10
CA VAL A 245 22.71 -9.30 -17.95
C VAL A 245 21.76 -10.49 -18.01
N PHE A 246 20.54 -10.30 -17.47
CA PHE A 246 19.42 -11.22 -17.65
C PHE A 246 18.63 -10.76 -18.87
N SER A 247 18.61 -11.57 -19.93
CA SER A 247 17.95 -11.26 -21.20
C SER A 247 16.85 -12.27 -21.50
N LEU A 248 15.62 -11.79 -21.50
CA LEU A 248 14.40 -12.54 -21.79
C LEU A 248 13.94 -12.39 -23.25
N GLU A 249 14.43 -11.37 -23.98
CA GLU A 249 14.14 -11.17 -25.42
C GLU A 249 15.23 -11.74 -26.33
N MET A 250 16.49 -11.50 -25.99
CA MET A 250 17.62 -11.75 -26.89
C MET A 250 18.44 -12.95 -26.43
N SER A 251 18.83 -13.80 -27.38
CA SER A 251 19.74 -14.92 -27.09
C SER A 251 21.14 -14.43 -26.73
N ARG A 252 21.89 -15.24 -25.99
CA ARG A 252 23.30 -14.96 -25.65
C ARG A 252 24.14 -14.69 -26.90
N ASN A 253 23.93 -15.44 -27.98
CA ASN A 253 24.66 -15.24 -29.24
C ASN A 253 24.38 -13.87 -29.87
N GLU A 254 23.13 -13.41 -29.80
CA GLU A 254 22.77 -12.08 -30.31
C GLU A 254 23.42 -10.96 -29.49
N ILE A 255 23.42 -11.09 -28.16
CA ILE A 255 24.07 -10.14 -27.26
C ILE A 255 25.58 -10.09 -27.53
N THR A 256 26.24 -11.25 -27.60
CA THR A 256 27.68 -11.34 -27.87
C THR A 256 28.04 -10.70 -29.21
N MET A 257 27.28 -10.96 -30.27
CA MET A 257 27.50 -10.32 -31.58
C MET A 257 27.40 -8.80 -31.50
N ARG A 258 26.42 -8.27 -30.76
CA ARG A 258 26.24 -6.81 -30.58
C ARG A 258 27.37 -6.19 -29.77
N LEU A 259 27.81 -6.84 -28.68
CA LEU A 259 28.94 -6.37 -27.89
C LEU A 259 30.23 -6.32 -28.72
N LEU A 260 30.52 -7.37 -29.50
CA LEU A 260 31.67 -7.42 -30.40
C LEU A 260 31.59 -6.36 -31.51
N SER A 261 30.41 -6.18 -32.11
CA SER A 261 30.16 -5.14 -33.12
C SER A 261 30.43 -3.74 -32.55
N ALA A 262 29.95 -3.45 -31.33
CA ALA A 262 30.11 -2.18 -30.66
C ALA A 262 31.56 -1.88 -30.27
N GLU A 263 32.29 -2.90 -29.81
CA GLU A 263 33.67 -2.77 -29.34
C GLU A 263 34.67 -2.73 -30.50
N ALA A 264 34.54 -3.62 -31.48
CA ALA A 264 35.44 -3.69 -32.63
C ALA A 264 35.12 -2.67 -33.74
N ARG A 265 33.97 -1.99 -33.67
CA ARG A 265 33.46 -1.07 -34.72
C ARG A 265 33.31 -1.78 -36.07
N VAL A 266 32.79 -2.99 -36.03
CA VAL A 266 32.47 -3.80 -37.22
C VAL A 266 30.97 -3.82 -37.37
N ALA A 267 30.46 -3.58 -38.59
CA ALA A 267 29.03 -3.46 -38.80
C ALA A 267 28.30 -4.78 -38.49
N LEU A 268 27.23 -4.71 -37.68
CA LEU A 268 26.50 -5.89 -37.21
C LEU A 268 25.91 -6.71 -38.36
N HIS A 269 25.49 -6.04 -39.45
CA HIS A 269 24.97 -6.74 -40.63
C HIS A 269 26.05 -7.61 -41.29
N ASN A 270 27.29 -7.12 -41.44
CA ASN A 270 28.41 -7.89 -42.00
C ASN A 270 28.72 -9.13 -41.17
N MET A 271 28.64 -9.00 -39.83
CA MET A 271 28.84 -10.14 -38.92
C MET A 271 27.72 -11.18 -39.05
N ARG A 272 26.47 -10.75 -39.29
CA ARG A 272 25.31 -11.65 -39.48
C ARG A 272 25.25 -12.29 -40.86
N SER A 273 25.62 -11.56 -41.92
CA SER A 273 25.59 -12.04 -43.31
C SER A 273 26.83 -12.84 -43.70
N GLY A 274 27.87 -12.84 -42.85
CA GLY A 274 29.15 -13.47 -43.15
C GLY A 274 29.96 -12.74 -44.23
N THR A 275 29.61 -11.50 -44.56
CA THR A 275 30.29 -10.67 -45.58
C THR A 275 31.43 -9.84 -44.99
N MET A 276 32.10 -10.37 -43.96
CA MET A 276 33.18 -9.70 -43.26
C MET A 276 34.44 -9.63 -44.11
N THR A 277 35.05 -8.45 -44.18
CA THR A 277 36.34 -8.25 -44.84
C THR A 277 37.50 -8.72 -43.96
N ASP A 278 38.68 -8.95 -44.53
CA ASP A 278 39.89 -9.30 -43.75
C ASP A 278 40.22 -8.23 -42.69
N ASP A 279 39.96 -6.95 -42.99
CA ASP A 279 40.13 -5.85 -42.03
C ASP A 279 39.12 -5.93 -40.87
N ASP A 280 37.86 -6.30 -41.15
CA ASP A 280 36.85 -6.50 -40.10
C ASP A 280 37.21 -7.67 -39.19
N TRP A 281 37.72 -8.77 -39.75
CA TRP A 281 38.25 -9.90 -38.99
C TRP A 281 39.43 -9.49 -38.11
N ALA A 282 40.35 -8.68 -38.64
CA ALA A 282 41.48 -8.15 -37.89
C ALA A 282 41.07 -7.18 -36.76
N LYS A 283 39.99 -6.41 -36.93
CA LYS A 283 39.42 -5.55 -35.87
C LYS A 283 38.77 -6.38 -34.77
N LEU A 284 37.99 -7.40 -35.12
CA LEU A 284 37.39 -8.31 -34.15
C LEU A 284 38.46 -9.04 -33.34
N ALA A 285 39.44 -9.66 -34.01
CA ALA A 285 40.49 -10.42 -33.34
C ALA A 285 41.26 -9.57 -32.31
N ARG A 286 41.49 -8.29 -32.60
CA ARG A 286 42.16 -7.35 -31.69
C ARG A 286 41.39 -7.06 -30.41
N ARG A 287 40.05 -7.06 -30.45
CA ARG A 287 39.18 -6.77 -29.29
C ARG A 287 38.61 -8.01 -28.62
N MET A 288 38.71 -9.16 -29.26
CA MET A 288 38.16 -10.42 -28.75
C MET A 288 38.77 -10.82 -27.39
N GLY A 289 40.07 -10.57 -27.19
CA GLY A 289 40.73 -10.83 -25.90
C GLY A 289 40.13 -10.01 -24.76
N GLU A 290 39.99 -8.69 -24.95
CA GLU A 290 39.40 -7.79 -23.95
C GLU A 290 37.96 -8.18 -23.59
N VAL A 291 37.16 -8.55 -24.60
CA VAL A 291 35.77 -8.97 -24.37
C VAL A 291 35.70 -10.34 -23.68
N ALA A 292 36.62 -11.26 -23.98
CA ALA A 292 36.65 -12.60 -23.40
C ALA A 292 37.14 -12.62 -21.94
N GLU A 293 38.02 -11.69 -21.56
CA GLU A 293 38.54 -11.56 -20.19
C GLU A 293 37.62 -10.75 -19.27
N ALA A 294 36.68 -9.97 -19.82
CA ALA A 294 35.78 -9.13 -19.06
C ALA A 294 34.86 -9.95 -18.13
N PRO A 295 34.61 -9.52 -16.88
CA PRO A 295 33.73 -10.22 -15.93
C PRO A 295 32.24 -9.96 -16.22
N LEU A 296 31.80 -10.28 -17.44
CA LEU A 296 30.44 -10.10 -17.92
C LEU A 296 29.72 -11.45 -18.04
N PHE A 297 28.64 -11.62 -17.29
CA PHE A 297 27.81 -12.81 -17.28
C PHE A 297 26.50 -12.54 -18.04
N ILE A 298 26.08 -13.47 -18.91
CA ILE A 298 24.83 -13.37 -19.67
C ILE A 298 23.97 -14.59 -19.37
N ASP A 299 22.74 -14.35 -18.95
CA ASP A 299 21.73 -15.38 -18.74
C ASP A 299 20.52 -15.11 -19.63
N ASP A 300 20.30 -16.01 -20.59
CA ASP A 300 19.22 -15.97 -21.57
C ASP A 300 18.15 -17.04 -21.33
N SER A 301 18.07 -17.58 -20.10
CA SER A 301 17.07 -18.58 -19.73
C SER A 301 15.65 -18.01 -19.88
N PRO A 302 14.72 -18.69 -20.58
CA PRO A 302 13.35 -18.21 -20.73
C PRO A 302 12.58 -18.31 -19.40
N ASN A 303 11.58 -17.44 -19.22
CA ASN A 303 10.60 -17.48 -18.12
C ASN A 303 11.21 -17.48 -16.69
N MET A 304 12.31 -16.77 -16.47
CA MET A 304 12.93 -16.71 -15.13
C MET A 304 12.05 -15.99 -14.11
N SER A 305 11.93 -16.57 -12.92
CA SER A 305 11.28 -15.92 -11.78
C SER A 305 12.23 -14.95 -11.08
N MET A 306 11.67 -13.98 -10.33
CA MET A 306 12.49 -13.06 -9.52
C MET A 306 13.33 -13.78 -8.46
N MET A 307 12.83 -14.91 -7.92
CA MET A 307 13.57 -15.71 -6.94
C MET A 307 14.81 -16.35 -7.56
N GLU A 308 14.70 -16.86 -8.79
CA GLU A 308 15.85 -17.39 -9.52
C GLU A 308 16.88 -16.31 -9.85
N ILE A 309 16.43 -15.14 -10.34
CA ILE A 309 17.31 -13.99 -10.59
C ILE A 309 18.04 -13.61 -9.31
N ARG A 310 17.32 -13.48 -8.19
CA ARG A 310 17.90 -13.17 -6.87
C ARG A 310 18.92 -14.22 -6.43
N ALA A 311 18.61 -15.50 -6.56
CA ALA A 311 19.52 -16.60 -6.20
C ALA A 311 20.80 -16.60 -7.05
N LYS A 312 20.68 -16.35 -8.37
CA LYS A 312 21.83 -16.22 -9.29
C LYS A 312 22.68 -15.00 -8.95
N CYS A 313 22.06 -13.86 -8.69
CA CYS A 313 22.76 -12.64 -8.28
C CYS A 313 23.51 -12.83 -6.96
N ARG A 314 22.87 -13.42 -5.94
CA ARG A 314 23.53 -13.74 -4.65
C ARG A 314 24.76 -14.62 -4.84
N ARG A 315 24.66 -15.66 -5.68
CA ARG A 315 25.78 -16.57 -5.99
C ARG A 315 26.93 -15.86 -6.69
N LEU A 316 26.63 -14.99 -7.65
CA LEU A 316 27.63 -14.16 -8.32
C LEU A 316 28.25 -13.12 -7.38
N LYS A 317 27.46 -12.51 -6.49
CA LYS A 317 27.96 -11.58 -5.47
C LYS A 317 28.99 -12.24 -4.55
N GLN A 318 28.71 -13.45 -4.08
CA GLN A 318 29.62 -14.21 -3.22
C GLN A 318 30.90 -14.68 -3.91
N ARG A 319 30.82 -15.09 -5.19
CA ARG A 319 31.96 -15.69 -5.90
C ARG A 319 32.82 -14.68 -6.67
N ASN A 320 32.22 -13.61 -7.17
CA ASN A 320 32.82 -12.72 -8.16
C ASN A 320 32.67 -11.24 -7.80
N ASP A 321 32.20 -10.89 -6.59
CA ASP A 321 31.86 -9.53 -6.17
C ASP A 321 31.03 -8.77 -7.22
N LEU A 322 29.82 -9.28 -7.51
CA LEU A 322 28.88 -8.63 -8.40
C LEU A 322 28.71 -7.13 -8.06
N ARG A 323 28.84 -6.27 -9.08
CA ARG A 323 28.78 -4.81 -8.97
C ARG A 323 27.62 -4.19 -9.73
N PHE A 324 27.08 -4.88 -10.73
CA PHE A 324 26.05 -4.31 -11.59
C PHE A 324 25.12 -5.38 -12.19
N VAL A 325 23.83 -5.07 -12.23
CA VAL A 325 22.80 -5.99 -12.75
C VAL A 325 21.95 -5.27 -13.78
N ILE A 326 21.69 -5.93 -14.91
CA ILE A 326 20.75 -5.47 -15.93
C ILE A 326 19.71 -6.56 -16.18
N ILE A 327 18.44 -6.18 -16.22
CA ILE A 327 17.29 -7.06 -16.50
C ILE A 327 16.54 -6.53 -17.72
N ASP A 328 16.49 -7.29 -18.81
CA ASP A 328 15.81 -6.98 -20.07
C ASP A 328 14.83 -8.11 -20.45
N TYR A 329 13.50 -8.00 -20.42
CA TYR A 329 12.63 -6.89 -20.06
C TYR A 329 11.66 -7.31 -18.97
N LEU A 330 11.36 -6.38 -18.07
CA LEU A 330 10.53 -6.60 -16.88
C LEU A 330 9.17 -7.24 -17.12
N GLN A 331 8.62 -7.10 -18.34
CA GLN A 331 7.23 -7.46 -18.64
C GLN A 331 7.07 -8.91 -19.14
N LEU A 332 8.15 -9.71 -19.25
CA LEU A 332 8.11 -11.18 -19.45
C LEU A 332 8.30 -11.98 -18.17
N MET A 333 8.66 -11.34 -17.07
CA MET A 333 8.83 -12.06 -15.83
C MET A 333 7.45 -12.47 -15.31
N SER A 334 7.31 -13.76 -15.01
CA SER A 334 6.10 -14.32 -14.42
C SER A 334 6.25 -14.43 -12.90
N SER A 335 5.22 -14.02 -12.16
CA SER A 335 5.12 -14.29 -10.72
C SER A 335 4.68 -15.76 -10.51
N PRO A 336 5.25 -16.49 -9.53
CA PRO A 336 4.84 -17.87 -9.22
C PRO A 336 3.38 -17.97 -8.76
N LYS A 337 2.82 -16.88 -8.22
CA LYS A 337 1.39 -16.80 -7.92
C LYS A 337 0.62 -16.46 -9.19
N LYS A 338 -0.48 -17.17 -9.48
CA LYS A 338 -1.51 -16.73 -10.42
C LYS A 338 -2.11 -15.40 -9.93
N THR A 339 -1.48 -14.28 -10.27
CA THR A 339 -2.03 -12.94 -10.08
C THR A 339 -2.94 -12.62 -11.26
N GLU A 340 -4.20 -12.25 -10.99
CA GLU A 340 -5.23 -12.06 -12.02
C GLU A 340 -4.99 -10.85 -12.93
N SER A 341 -4.12 -9.89 -12.55
CA SER A 341 -3.80 -8.72 -13.35
C SER A 341 -2.29 -8.55 -13.54
N ARG A 342 -1.86 -8.47 -14.80
CA ARG A 342 -0.47 -8.19 -15.23
C ARG A 342 0.10 -6.91 -14.61
N GLN A 343 -0.78 -5.99 -14.21
CA GLN A 343 -0.37 -4.76 -13.56
C GLN A 343 0.08 -4.98 -12.11
N ASN A 344 -0.57 -5.88 -11.36
CA ASN A 344 -0.11 -6.23 -10.00
C ASN A 344 1.21 -6.98 -10.05
N GLU A 345 1.35 -7.88 -11.01
CA GLU A 345 2.59 -8.62 -11.28
C GLU A 345 3.77 -7.65 -11.53
N VAL A 346 3.60 -6.65 -12.39
CA VAL A 346 4.65 -5.64 -12.64
C VAL A 346 4.94 -4.76 -11.41
N SER A 347 3.95 -4.44 -10.57
CA SER A 347 4.17 -3.73 -9.29
C SER A 347 5.01 -4.57 -8.33
N GLU A 348 4.66 -5.86 -8.17
CA GLU A 348 5.39 -6.78 -7.30
C GLU A 348 6.83 -7.00 -7.80
N ILE A 349 7.02 -7.15 -9.11
CA ILE A 349 8.34 -7.26 -9.75
C ILE A 349 9.17 -6.00 -9.50
N SER A 350 8.59 -4.82 -9.70
CA SER A 350 9.24 -3.52 -9.44
C SER A 350 9.75 -3.42 -8.01
N ARG A 351 8.89 -3.71 -7.02
CA ARG A 351 9.25 -3.73 -5.61
C ARG A 351 10.34 -4.76 -5.32
N ALA A 352 10.22 -5.96 -5.89
CA ALA A 352 11.20 -7.03 -5.67
C ALA A 352 12.59 -6.68 -6.24
N ILE A 353 12.66 -5.96 -7.36
CA ILE A 353 13.92 -5.44 -7.91
C ILE A 353 14.53 -4.40 -6.99
N LYS A 354 13.71 -3.47 -6.47
CA LYS A 354 14.21 -2.48 -5.53
C LYS A 354 14.78 -3.12 -4.26
N LEU A 355 14.13 -4.17 -3.77
CA LEU A 355 14.63 -4.96 -2.63
C LEU A 355 15.92 -5.70 -2.99
N LEU A 356 16.00 -6.31 -4.19
CA LEU A 356 17.22 -6.96 -4.69
C LEU A 356 18.41 -5.99 -4.74
N ALA A 357 18.19 -4.78 -5.28
CA ALA A 357 19.22 -3.75 -5.39
C ALA A 357 19.76 -3.37 -4.01
N LYS A 358 18.87 -3.12 -3.04
CA LYS A 358 19.24 -2.78 -1.65
C LYS A 358 19.96 -3.91 -0.95
N GLU A 359 19.45 -5.13 -1.07
CA GLU A 359 20.01 -6.30 -0.41
C GLU A 359 21.43 -6.63 -0.88
N LEU A 360 21.68 -6.54 -2.18
CA LEU A 360 22.99 -6.85 -2.75
C LEU A 360 23.94 -5.66 -2.77
N GLU A 361 23.45 -4.47 -2.40
CA GLU A 361 24.18 -3.20 -2.48
C GLU A 361 24.81 -3.00 -3.88
N VAL A 362 23.98 -3.19 -4.92
CA VAL A 362 24.39 -2.97 -6.32
C VAL A 362 23.32 -2.16 -7.05
N PRO A 363 23.72 -1.30 -8.03
CA PRO A 363 22.77 -0.73 -8.97
C PRO A 363 22.13 -1.84 -9.83
N VAL A 364 20.80 -1.76 -9.98
CA VAL A 364 20.03 -2.65 -10.84
C VAL A 364 19.30 -1.84 -11.91
N ILE A 365 19.63 -2.07 -13.18
CA ILE A 365 18.88 -1.54 -14.31
C ILE A 365 17.77 -2.49 -14.71
N ALA A 366 16.58 -1.94 -14.79
CA ALA A 366 15.35 -2.61 -15.16
C ALA A 366 14.86 -2.00 -16.48
N ILE A 367 15.01 -2.73 -17.60
CA ILE A 367 14.60 -2.25 -18.92
C ILE A 367 13.08 -2.47 -19.08
N SER A 368 12.39 -1.38 -19.42
CA SER A 368 10.95 -1.33 -19.62
C SER A 368 10.60 -0.81 -21.01
N GLN A 369 9.46 -1.24 -21.54
CA GLN A 369 8.93 -0.75 -22.81
C GLN A 369 7.84 0.31 -22.57
N LEU A 370 7.90 1.41 -23.31
CA LEU A 370 6.89 2.49 -23.25
C LEU A 370 5.63 2.15 -24.04
N ASN A 371 4.51 2.72 -23.58
CA ASN A 371 3.23 2.70 -24.30
C ASN A 371 3.26 3.53 -25.58
N ARG A 372 2.25 3.37 -26.45
CA ARG A 372 2.14 4.13 -27.71
C ARG A 372 1.74 5.62 -27.54
N GLY A 373 1.45 6.07 -26.31
CA GLY A 373 1.01 7.43 -26.00
C GLY A 373 1.86 8.57 -26.61
N PRO A 374 3.21 8.51 -26.54
CA PRO A 374 4.06 9.54 -27.15
C PRO A 374 3.82 9.72 -28.65
N GLU A 375 3.48 8.65 -29.39
CA GLU A 375 3.27 8.69 -30.84
C GLU A 375 2.00 9.47 -31.24
N GLN A 376 1.06 9.62 -30.31
CA GLN A 376 -0.22 10.29 -30.52
C GLN A 376 -0.16 11.79 -30.18
N ARG A 377 0.89 12.23 -29.45
CA ARG A 377 1.09 13.64 -29.10
C ARG A 377 1.76 14.41 -30.22
N THR A 378 1.51 15.71 -30.26
CA THR A 378 2.24 16.65 -31.14
C THR A 378 3.73 16.65 -30.79
N ASP A 379 4.06 16.64 -29.49
CA ASP A 379 5.42 16.39 -28.99
C ASP A 379 5.59 14.89 -28.69
N LYS A 380 6.35 14.21 -29.55
CA LYS A 380 6.59 12.75 -29.49
C LYS A 380 7.63 12.36 -28.44
N ARG A 381 8.14 13.32 -27.65
CA ARG A 381 9.06 13.06 -26.55
C ARG A 381 8.38 12.22 -25.47
N PRO A 382 9.00 11.15 -24.97
CA PRO A 382 8.46 10.32 -23.90
C PRO A 382 8.54 11.06 -22.55
N MET A 383 7.58 10.78 -21.69
CA MET A 383 7.43 11.31 -20.33
C MET A 383 7.30 10.15 -19.34
N VAL A 384 7.47 10.43 -18.05
CA VAL A 384 7.36 9.40 -16.98
C VAL A 384 5.98 8.73 -17.01
N SER A 385 4.93 9.48 -17.37
CA SER A 385 3.57 8.98 -17.57
C SER A 385 3.45 7.91 -18.66
N ASP A 386 4.45 7.74 -19.53
CA ASP A 386 4.46 6.77 -20.63
C ASP A 386 5.11 5.44 -20.25
N LEU A 387 5.79 5.36 -19.09
CA LEU A 387 6.33 4.12 -18.48
C LEU A 387 5.23 3.13 -18.12
N ARG A 388 3.99 3.61 -18.01
CA ARG A 388 2.84 2.79 -17.78
C ARG A 388 1.58 3.37 -18.37
N GLU A 389 0.57 2.51 -18.44
CA GLU A 389 -0.81 2.90 -18.31
C GLU A 389 -1.02 3.42 -16.87
N SER A 390 -0.48 4.58 -16.51
CA SER A 390 -0.72 5.21 -15.20
C SER A 390 -2.20 5.60 -15.09
N GLY A 391 -2.84 5.12 -14.02
CA GLY A 391 -4.18 5.48 -13.61
C GLY A 391 -4.26 6.96 -13.27
N CYS A 392 -5.25 7.67 -13.79
CA CYS A 392 -5.43 9.09 -13.51
C CYS A 392 -6.90 9.41 -13.20
N LEU A 393 -7.09 10.47 -12.43
CA LEU A 393 -8.38 10.97 -11.96
C LEU A 393 -8.69 12.32 -12.63
N THR A 394 -9.96 12.73 -12.64
CA THR A 394 -10.33 14.05 -13.14
C THR A 394 -10.13 15.15 -12.09
N ALA A 395 -10.07 16.40 -12.55
CA ALA A 395 -9.79 17.58 -11.71
C ALA A 395 -10.78 17.74 -10.54
N ASP A 396 -12.03 17.35 -10.75
CA ASP A 396 -13.12 17.51 -9.79
C ASP A 396 -13.16 16.37 -8.77
N THR A 397 -12.29 15.36 -8.93
CA THR A 397 -12.13 14.30 -7.95
C THR A 397 -11.56 14.89 -6.65
N ARG A 398 -12.23 14.61 -5.54
CA ARG A 398 -11.92 15.19 -4.22
C ARG A 398 -11.24 14.17 -3.32
N ILE A 399 -10.12 14.58 -2.75
CA ILE A 399 -9.27 13.76 -1.90
C ILE A 399 -9.63 13.98 -0.43
N LEU A 400 -9.81 12.90 0.32
CA LEU A 400 -10.14 12.98 1.74
C LEU A 400 -8.89 13.27 2.58
N ARG A 401 -8.83 14.47 3.16
CA ARG A 401 -7.72 14.91 4.01
C ARG A 401 -7.79 14.30 5.40
N ALA A 402 -6.63 13.92 5.94
CA ALA A 402 -6.49 13.38 7.29
C ALA A 402 -6.29 14.44 8.36
N ASP A 403 -5.88 15.65 7.99
CA ASP A 403 -5.67 16.76 8.92
C ASP A 403 -6.97 17.50 9.26
N THR A 404 -7.80 17.82 8.28
CA THR A 404 -9.07 18.56 8.48
C THR A 404 -10.31 17.66 8.42
N GLY A 405 -10.21 16.48 7.81
CA GLY A 405 -11.35 15.59 7.57
C GLY A 405 -12.25 16.01 6.41
N ALA A 406 -11.95 17.15 5.77
CA ALA A 406 -12.64 17.62 4.58
C ALA A 406 -12.11 16.96 3.31
N GLU A 407 -12.83 17.19 2.21
CA GLU A 407 -12.45 16.74 0.88
C GLU A 407 -12.02 17.93 0.02
N VAL A 408 -10.84 17.84 -0.60
CA VAL A 408 -10.30 18.91 -1.47
C VAL A 408 -10.16 18.41 -2.90
N PRO A 409 -10.67 19.12 -3.92
CA PRO A 409 -10.48 18.76 -5.32
C PRO A 409 -9.01 18.69 -5.74
N LEU A 410 -8.65 17.75 -6.60
CA LEU A 410 -7.29 17.65 -7.15
C LEU A 410 -6.86 18.93 -7.87
N ARG A 411 -7.79 19.62 -8.55
CA ARG A 411 -7.53 20.91 -9.20
C ARG A 411 -7.04 21.97 -8.19
N GLU A 412 -7.71 22.06 -7.05
CA GLU A 412 -7.39 23.05 -6.03
C GLU A 412 -6.01 22.79 -5.41
N LEU A 413 -5.68 21.53 -5.14
CA LEU A 413 -4.35 21.12 -4.67
C LEU A 413 -3.25 21.43 -5.69
N LEU A 414 -3.54 21.27 -6.98
CA LEU A 414 -2.59 21.63 -8.04
C LEU A 414 -2.40 23.15 -8.12
N ASP A 415 -3.49 23.90 -8.12
CA ASP A 415 -3.48 25.37 -8.23
C ASP A 415 -2.83 26.03 -7.01
N SER A 416 -3.02 25.46 -5.80
CA SER A 416 -2.38 25.94 -4.56
C SER A 416 -0.90 25.56 -4.48
N GLY A 417 -0.47 24.52 -5.20
CA GLY A 417 0.90 24.00 -5.14
C GLY A 417 1.25 23.38 -3.79
N GLU A 418 0.25 23.03 -2.98
CA GLU A 418 0.44 22.37 -1.68
C GLU A 418 1.21 21.06 -1.82
N ARG A 419 2.10 20.83 -0.86
CA ARG A 419 2.91 19.62 -0.76
C ARG A 419 2.78 19.01 0.61
N ASP A 420 3.09 17.73 0.69
CA ASP A 420 3.08 16.95 1.93
C ASP A 420 1.72 16.96 2.65
N ILE A 421 0.65 16.83 1.88
CA ILE A 421 -0.74 16.88 2.33
C ILE A 421 -1.10 15.60 3.08
N PRO A 422 -1.57 15.66 4.34
CA PRO A 422 -2.03 14.48 5.06
C PRO A 422 -3.34 13.96 4.46
N VAL A 423 -3.36 12.71 3.99
CA VAL A 423 -4.53 12.05 3.39
C VAL A 423 -4.82 10.72 4.06
N TRP A 424 -6.07 10.30 4.04
CA TRP A 424 -6.45 8.97 4.52
C TRP A 424 -6.10 7.89 3.50
N SER A 425 -5.45 6.84 3.98
CA SER A 425 -4.95 5.71 3.19
C SER A 425 -5.25 4.39 3.89
N LEU A 426 -5.42 3.31 3.13
CA LEU A 426 -5.56 1.95 3.67
C LEU A 426 -4.19 1.30 3.89
N ASP A 427 -4.01 0.72 5.07
CA ASP A 427 -2.89 -0.19 5.36
C ASP A 427 -3.15 -1.62 4.85
N GLU A 428 -2.19 -2.51 5.07
CA GLU A 428 -2.30 -3.94 4.69
C GLU A 428 -3.45 -4.67 5.42
N ARG A 429 -3.97 -4.10 6.51
CA ARG A 429 -5.09 -4.63 7.30
C ARG A 429 -6.43 -3.99 6.93
N LEU A 430 -6.46 -3.18 5.87
CA LEU A 430 -7.62 -2.42 5.42
C LEU A 430 -8.15 -1.45 6.49
N ARG A 431 -7.26 -0.91 7.32
CA ARG A 431 -7.56 0.17 8.28
C ARG A 431 -7.13 1.52 7.71
N LEU A 432 -7.89 2.56 8.03
CA LEU A 432 -7.56 3.91 7.61
C LEU A 432 -6.46 4.49 8.50
N ILE A 433 -5.34 4.85 7.86
CA ILE A 433 -4.20 5.51 8.49
C ILE A 433 -3.84 6.80 7.76
N PRO A 434 -3.35 7.83 8.46
CA PRO A 434 -2.87 9.04 7.82
C PRO A 434 -1.55 8.77 7.09
N ARG A 435 -1.45 9.23 5.84
CA ARG A 435 -0.22 9.18 5.03
C ARG A 435 -0.02 10.50 4.29
N THR A 436 1.21 10.74 3.88
CA THR A 436 1.61 11.99 3.23
C THR A 436 1.48 11.86 1.72
N MET A 437 0.61 12.68 1.13
CA MET A 437 0.56 12.94 -0.30
C MET A 437 1.56 14.05 -0.64
N THR A 438 2.63 13.72 -1.35
CA THR A 438 3.72 14.64 -1.65
C THR A 438 3.29 15.79 -2.55
N HIS A 439 2.56 15.52 -3.63
CA HIS A 439 2.05 16.50 -4.58
C HIS A 439 1.02 15.88 -5.53
N VAL A 440 0.25 16.75 -6.18
CA VAL A 440 -0.64 16.46 -7.32
C VAL A 440 0.01 17.02 -8.58
N PHE A 441 -0.12 16.32 -9.71
CA PHE A 441 0.40 16.77 -11.00
C PHE A 441 -0.55 16.43 -12.15
N SER A 442 -0.45 17.18 -13.25
CA SER A 442 -1.22 16.90 -14.47
C SER A 442 -0.58 15.77 -15.27
N SER A 443 -1.41 14.86 -15.77
CA SER A 443 -1.02 13.68 -16.54
C SER A 443 -1.53 13.73 -18.00
N GLY A 444 -1.89 14.93 -18.48
CA GLY A 444 -2.33 15.16 -19.85
C GLY A 444 -3.83 14.92 -20.08
N VAL A 445 -4.20 14.59 -21.31
CA VAL A 445 -5.58 14.29 -21.72
C VAL A 445 -5.69 12.79 -21.98
N LYS A 446 -6.69 12.14 -21.37
CA LYS A 446 -6.94 10.69 -21.51
C LYS A 446 -8.44 10.41 -21.55
N GLU A 447 -8.84 9.26 -22.12
CA GLU A 447 -10.21 8.77 -22.02
C GLU A 447 -10.56 8.43 -20.56
N VAL A 448 -11.67 8.98 -20.09
CA VAL A 448 -12.14 8.85 -18.71
C VAL A 448 -13.45 8.08 -18.69
N PHE A 449 -13.62 7.26 -17.65
CA PHE A 449 -14.81 6.48 -17.38
C PHE A 449 -15.40 6.92 -16.06
N LYS A 450 -16.72 7.12 -16.05
CA LYS A 450 -17.49 7.40 -14.85
C LYS A 450 -17.95 6.09 -14.22
N LEU A 451 -17.42 5.82 -13.04
CA LEU A 451 -17.78 4.70 -12.19
C LEU A 451 -18.87 5.13 -11.20
N ARG A 452 -19.97 4.38 -11.11
CA ARG A 452 -21.05 4.59 -10.12
C ARG A 452 -21.24 3.36 -9.26
N LEU A 453 -21.25 3.55 -7.95
CA LEU A 453 -21.51 2.50 -6.96
C LEU A 453 -22.95 2.52 -6.45
N LYS A 454 -23.38 1.42 -5.83
CA LYS A 454 -24.73 1.21 -5.31
C LYS A 454 -25.06 2.09 -4.11
N SER A 455 -24.07 2.56 -3.36
CA SER A 455 -24.26 3.64 -2.38
C SER A 455 -24.56 4.99 -3.01
N GLY A 456 -24.34 5.13 -4.32
CA GLY A 456 -24.46 6.38 -5.07
C GLY A 456 -23.13 7.13 -5.20
N ARG A 457 -22.03 6.67 -4.59
CA ARG A 457 -20.69 7.23 -4.80
C ARG A 457 -20.29 7.14 -6.27
N GLU A 458 -19.64 8.20 -6.76
CA GLU A 458 -19.24 8.35 -8.15
C GLU A 458 -17.81 8.89 -8.22
N VAL A 459 -17.02 8.35 -9.15
CA VAL A 459 -15.66 8.82 -9.45
C VAL A 459 -15.39 8.68 -10.93
N GLU A 460 -14.58 9.59 -11.46
CA GLU A 460 -14.18 9.62 -12.85
C GLU A 460 -12.68 9.35 -12.94
N ALA A 461 -12.32 8.26 -13.63
CA ALA A 461 -10.95 7.79 -13.71
C ALA A 461 -10.68 7.16 -15.08
N THR A 462 -9.41 7.07 -15.45
CA THR A 462 -8.99 6.38 -16.67
C THR A 462 -9.14 4.85 -16.52
N ALA A 463 -9.28 4.11 -17.63
CA ALA A 463 -9.53 2.66 -17.62
C ALA A 463 -8.47 1.85 -16.83
N ASN A 464 -7.25 2.32 -16.79
CA ASN A 464 -6.13 1.70 -16.08
C ASN A 464 -6.04 2.10 -14.59
N HIS A 465 -6.95 2.95 -14.07
CA HIS A 465 -6.87 3.37 -12.68
C HIS A 465 -7.23 2.22 -11.72
N PRO A 466 -6.33 1.86 -10.78
CA PRO A 466 -6.58 0.78 -9.82
C PRO A 466 -7.58 1.17 -8.73
N PHE A 467 -8.49 0.25 -8.44
CA PHE A 467 -9.45 0.28 -7.33
C PHE A 467 -9.30 -0.96 -6.47
N MET A 468 -9.45 -0.82 -5.15
CA MET A 468 -9.29 -1.95 -4.22
C MET A 468 -10.51 -2.87 -4.30
N THR A 469 -10.30 -4.11 -4.73
CA THR A 469 -11.27 -5.21 -4.69
C THR A 469 -10.90 -6.21 -3.58
N TYR A 470 -11.70 -7.25 -3.37
CA TYR A 470 -11.41 -8.28 -2.36
C TYR A 470 -10.06 -8.97 -2.60
N ASP A 471 -9.74 -9.27 -3.87
CA ASP A 471 -8.52 -9.96 -4.27
C ASP A 471 -7.35 -8.99 -4.55
N GLY A 472 -7.49 -7.73 -4.14
CA GLY A 472 -6.49 -6.68 -4.33
C GLY A 472 -6.88 -5.62 -5.37
N TRP A 473 -5.90 -4.83 -5.79
CA TRP A 473 -6.10 -3.70 -6.69
C TRP A 473 -6.38 -4.16 -8.11
N ARG A 474 -7.45 -3.67 -8.74
CA ARG A 474 -7.79 -3.97 -10.15
C ARG A 474 -8.08 -2.70 -10.93
N PRO A 475 -7.64 -2.58 -12.19
CA PRO A 475 -7.89 -1.40 -13.02
C PRO A 475 -9.35 -1.30 -13.42
N LEU A 476 -9.85 -0.07 -13.56
CA LEU A 476 -11.25 0.24 -13.89
C LEU A 476 -11.80 -0.50 -15.12
N GLY A 477 -10.98 -0.70 -16.16
CA GLY A 477 -11.35 -1.35 -17.41
C GLY A 477 -11.58 -2.85 -17.30
N GLU A 478 -11.10 -3.48 -16.22
CA GLU A 478 -11.39 -4.88 -15.89
C GLU A 478 -12.64 -5.02 -15.01
N LEU A 479 -13.13 -3.91 -14.45
CA LEU A 479 -14.27 -3.90 -13.54
C LEU A 479 -15.59 -3.88 -14.31
N HIS A 480 -16.56 -4.65 -13.82
CA HIS A 480 -17.89 -4.73 -14.39
C HIS A 480 -18.96 -4.56 -13.31
N PRO A 481 -20.20 -4.17 -13.68
CA PRO A 481 -21.31 -4.10 -12.74
C PRO A 481 -21.47 -5.40 -11.93
N GLY A 482 -21.69 -5.26 -10.62
CA GLY A 482 -21.70 -6.37 -9.66
C GLY A 482 -20.38 -6.62 -8.94
N THR A 483 -19.24 -6.14 -9.47
CA THR A 483 -17.95 -6.17 -8.76
C THR A 483 -18.02 -5.30 -7.51
N ARG A 484 -17.31 -5.67 -6.43
CA ARG A 484 -17.32 -4.91 -5.17
C ARG A 484 -16.00 -4.21 -4.90
N LEU A 485 -16.07 -2.93 -4.54
CA LEU A 485 -14.93 -2.06 -4.27
C LEU A 485 -14.89 -1.62 -2.81
N ALA A 486 -13.68 -1.39 -2.30
CA ALA A 486 -13.47 -0.89 -0.96
C ALA A 486 -13.79 0.60 -0.87
N VAL A 487 -14.78 0.95 -0.05
CA VAL A 487 -15.09 2.32 0.35
C VAL A 487 -14.98 2.46 1.87
N PRO A 488 -14.73 3.65 2.43
CA PRO A 488 -14.71 3.84 3.88
C PRO A 488 -16.04 3.47 4.52
N ARG A 489 -15.99 2.60 5.52
CA ARG A 489 -17.09 2.25 6.42
C ARG A 489 -17.13 3.18 7.63
N HIS A 490 -15.96 3.53 8.11
CA HIS A 490 -15.70 4.50 9.16
C HIS A 490 -14.70 5.53 8.64
N VAL A 491 -14.79 6.76 9.11
CA VAL A 491 -13.70 7.74 8.96
C VAL A 491 -13.28 8.16 10.36
N PRO A 492 -12.00 8.00 10.74
CA PRO A 492 -11.53 8.42 12.05
C PRO A 492 -11.61 9.94 12.24
N ALA A 493 -11.39 10.40 13.49
CA ALA A 493 -11.25 11.83 13.74
C ALA A 493 -10.02 12.39 13.00
N PRO A 494 -10.14 13.58 12.39
CA PRO A 494 -9.00 14.22 11.74
C PRO A 494 -7.96 14.68 12.77
N ALA A 495 -6.71 14.89 12.33
CA ALA A 495 -5.61 15.25 13.22
C ALA A 495 -5.80 16.64 13.87
N GLN A 496 -6.45 17.57 13.17
CA GLN A 496 -6.73 18.92 13.65
C GLN A 496 -8.21 19.05 13.97
N LEU A 497 -8.56 18.85 15.24
CA LEU A 497 -9.90 19.09 15.72
C LEU A 497 -10.14 20.58 15.97
N GLN A 498 -11.33 21.05 15.65
CA GLN A 498 -11.82 22.40 15.93
C GLN A 498 -13.03 22.34 16.84
N GLU A 499 -13.27 23.44 17.56
CA GLU A 499 -14.52 23.70 18.26
C GLU A 499 -15.08 25.05 17.84
N TRP A 500 -16.38 25.07 17.55
CA TRP A 500 -17.12 26.30 17.24
C TRP A 500 -18.08 26.62 18.38
N PRO A 501 -18.61 27.85 18.48
CA PRO A 501 -19.77 28.10 19.33
C PRO A 501 -20.95 27.23 18.88
N ASP A 502 -21.65 26.59 19.82
CA ASP A 502 -22.76 25.69 19.50
C ASP A 502 -23.89 26.44 18.77
N GLU A 503 -24.07 27.73 19.07
CA GLU A 503 -25.02 28.63 18.41
C GLU A 503 -24.71 28.79 16.91
N GLU A 504 -23.42 28.86 16.54
CA GLU A 504 -22.99 28.93 15.15
C GLU A 504 -23.28 27.61 14.42
N VAL A 505 -22.98 26.48 15.06
CA VAL A 505 -23.24 25.14 14.49
C VAL A 505 -24.74 24.93 14.25
N VAL A 506 -25.57 25.28 15.24
CA VAL A 506 -27.02 25.18 15.17
C VAL A 506 -27.59 26.12 14.11
N LEU A 507 -27.19 27.40 14.12
CA LEU A 507 -27.66 28.37 13.14
C LEU A 507 -27.29 27.93 11.72
N LEU A 508 -26.07 27.45 11.49
CA LEU A 508 -25.64 26.97 10.18
C LEU A 508 -26.52 25.84 9.67
N ALA A 509 -26.78 24.83 10.52
CA ALA A 509 -27.57 23.66 10.14
C ALA A 509 -28.98 24.06 9.66
N HIS A 510 -29.65 24.93 10.40
CA HIS A 510 -30.97 25.45 10.05
C HIS A 510 -30.94 26.36 8.82
N MET A 511 -29.89 27.17 8.65
CA MET A 511 -29.74 28.01 7.45
C MET A 511 -29.49 27.17 6.19
N ILE A 512 -28.69 26.10 6.28
CA ILE A 512 -28.43 25.20 5.14
C ILE A 512 -29.71 24.50 4.67
N GLY A 513 -30.56 24.02 5.57
CA GLY A 513 -31.88 23.48 5.20
C GLY A 513 -32.86 24.56 4.75
N ASP A 514 -33.65 25.06 5.69
CA ASP A 514 -34.79 25.96 5.43
C ASP A 514 -34.44 27.46 5.39
N GLY A 515 -33.17 27.82 5.51
CA GLY A 515 -32.72 29.22 5.42
C GLY A 515 -32.71 29.79 4.00
N SER A 516 -33.05 31.08 3.90
CA SER A 516 -32.87 31.90 2.71
C SER A 516 -31.90 33.06 2.99
N PHE A 517 -30.80 33.10 2.23
CA PHE A 517 -29.74 34.11 2.32
C PHE A 517 -29.24 34.54 0.93
N VAL A 518 -30.18 34.68 -0.02
CA VAL A 518 -29.87 35.10 -1.40
C VAL A 518 -29.64 36.61 -1.47
N LYS A 519 -28.74 37.07 -2.36
CA LYS A 519 -28.20 38.45 -2.35
C LYS A 519 -29.24 39.59 -2.34
N THR A 520 -30.43 39.37 -2.90
CA THR A 520 -31.48 40.39 -3.04
C THR A 520 -32.63 40.27 -2.05
N GLN A 521 -32.51 39.39 -1.05
CA GLN A 521 -33.54 39.18 -0.03
C GLN A 521 -32.95 39.31 1.37
N SER A 522 -33.78 39.69 2.33
CA SER A 522 -33.36 39.67 3.73
C SER A 522 -33.13 38.24 4.19
N ILE A 523 -32.15 38.03 5.07
CA ILE A 523 -31.90 36.72 5.67
C ILE A 523 -33.16 36.29 6.43
N ARG A 524 -33.65 35.10 6.12
CA ARG A 524 -34.86 34.52 6.70
C ARG A 524 -34.71 33.03 6.94
N TYR A 525 -35.45 32.55 7.93
CA TYR A 525 -35.66 31.13 8.21
C TYR A 525 -37.17 30.89 8.33
N ALA A 526 -37.68 29.78 7.80
CA ALA A 526 -39.10 29.46 7.89
C ALA A 526 -39.29 28.06 8.47
N SER A 527 -40.20 27.92 9.43
CA SER A 527 -40.57 26.62 10.00
C SER A 527 -41.99 26.64 10.54
N LYS A 528 -42.57 25.44 10.71
CA LYS A 528 -43.82 25.22 11.45
C LYS A 528 -43.59 24.78 12.89
N ASP A 529 -42.35 24.40 13.21
CA ASP A 529 -41.96 23.82 14.48
C ASP A 529 -41.48 24.93 15.41
N GLU A 530 -42.20 25.12 16.52
CA GLU A 530 -41.90 26.17 17.50
C GLU A 530 -40.54 26.00 18.17
N ALA A 531 -40.12 24.76 18.45
CA ALA A 531 -38.81 24.52 19.06
C ALA A 531 -37.67 24.91 18.10
N CYS A 532 -37.85 24.69 16.80
CA CYS A 532 -36.90 25.15 15.79
C CYS A 532 -36.86 26.69 15.69
N LEU A 533 -38.01 27.37 15.80
CA LEU A 533 -38.09 28.83 15.77
C LEU A 533 -37.44 29.46 17.01
N GLU A 534 -37.68 28.88 18.19
CA GLU A 534 -37.07 29.32 19.45
C GLU A 534 -35.55 29.15 19.41
N THR A 535 -35.08 27.97 19.01
CA THR A 535 -33.66 27.67 18.83
C THR A 535 -32.98 28.64 17.87
N MET A 536 -33.60 28.93 16.72
CA MET A 536 -33.07 29.90 15.77
C MET A 536 -33.07 31.34 16.30
N THR A 537 -34.04 31.69 17.14
CA THR A 537 -34.10 32.99 17.79
C THR A 537 -32.98 33.14 18.82
N GLU A 538 -32.70 32.09 19.60
CA GLU A 538 -31.61 32.06 20.56
C GLU A 538 -30.25 32.11 19.86
N ALA A 539 -30.03 31.28 18.85
CA ALA A 539 -28.77 31.27 18.08
C ALA A 539 -28.51 32.60 17.36
N ALA A 540 -29.55 33.31 16.91
CA ALA A 540 -29.39 34.64 16.31
C ALA A 540 -28.88 35.69 17.31
N ARG A 541 -29.13 35.54 18.62
CA ARG A 541 -28.64 36.47 19.66
C ARG A 541 -27.12 36.44 19.79
N HIS A 542 -26.47 35.31 19.50
CA HIS A 542 -25.00 35.20 19.41
C HIS A 542 -24.42 36.22 18.43
N PHE A 543 -25.12 36.47 17.32
CA PHE A 543 -24.74 37.47 16.31
C PHE A 543 -25.23 38.89 16.65
N GLY A 544 -25.74 39.11 17.86
CA GLY A 544 -26.37 40.35 18.29
C GLY A 544 -27.70 40.65 17.57
N ILE A 545 -28.29 39.67 16.88
CA ILE A 545 -29.51 39.87 16.08
C ILE A 545 -30.73 39.49 16.91
N THR A 546 -31.71 40.40 16.94
CA THR A 546 -33.05 40.10 17.42
C THR A 546 -33.91 39.62 16.26
N ALA A 547 -34.29 38.34 16.27
CA ALA A 547 -35.16 37.77 15.25
C ALA A 547 -36.54 38.44 15.27
N VAL A 548 -37.07 38.74 14.09
CA VAL A 548 -38.41 39.31 13.91
C VAL A 548 -39.32 38.24 13.35
N ARG A 549 -40.35 37.88 14.10
CA ARG A 549 -41.33 36.87 13.73
C ARG A 549 -42.41 37.48 12.85
N ASP A 550 -42.53 36.98 11.63
CA ASP A 550 -43.61 37.32 10.72
C ASP A 550 -44.61 36.14 10.66
N GLU A 551 -45.85 36.40 11.06
CA GLU A 551 -46.95 35.45 10.97
C GLU A 551 -47.92 35.89 9.88
N TYR A 552 -48.00 35.10 8.82
CA TYR A 552 -48.96 35.29 7.74
C TYR A 552 -49.98 34.16 7.79
N ALA A 553 -51.24 34.48 8.08
CA ALA A 553 -52.31 33.48 8.19
C ALA A 553 -52.46 32.59 6.94
N SER A 554 -52.06 33.09 5.76
CA SER A 554 -52.09 32.34 4.50
C SER A 554 -50.88 31.42 4.25
N ALA A 555 -49.73 31.66 4.91
CA ALA A 555 -48.47 31.00 4.58
C ALA A 555 -48.32 29.59 5.19
N ARG A 556 -49.14 29.25 6.19
CA ARG A 556 -49.07 27.97 6.95
C ARG A 556 -47.71 27.66 7.58
N VAL A 557 -46.80 28.64 7.64
CA VAL A 557 -45.46 28.58 8.22
C VAL A 557 -45.15 29.92 8.89
N THR A 558 -44.37 29.90 9.96
CA THR A 558 -43.85 31.10 10.60
C THR A 558 -42.49 31.43 10.00
N THR A 559 -42.24 32.70 9.67
CA THR A 559 -40.96 33.15 9.13
C THR A 559 -40.24 34.03 10.15
N LEU A 560 -38.97 33.73 10.44
CA LEU A 560 -38.07 34.61 11.17
C LEU A 560 -37.26 35.43 10.18
N ARG A 561 -37.41 36.75 10.21
CA ARG A 561 -36.45 37.68 9.61
C ARG A 561 -35.31 37.93 10.58
N LEU A 562 -34.09 37.90 10.06
CA LEU A 562 -32.86 38.13 10.83
C LEU A 562 -32.21 39.45 10.38
N PRO A 563 -32.78 40.63 10.75
CA PRO A 563 -32.25 41.92 10.34
C PRO A 563 -30.90 42.21 10.99
N ALA A 564 -30.08 43.05 10.36
CA ALA A 564 -28.86 43.52 11.01
C ALA A 564 -29.21 44.35 12.26
N PRO A 565 -28.40 44.29 13.34
CA PRO A 565 -28.68 45.05 14.56
C PRO A 565 -28.45 46.55 14.42
N TYR A 566 -28.01 46.98 13.24
CA TYR A 566 -27.72 48.36 12.88
C TYR A 566 -28.15 48.66 11.45
N ARG A 567 -28.25 49.96 11.12
CA ARG A 567 -28.53 50.43 9.77
C ARG A 567 -27.39 50.07 8.82
N LEU A 568 -27.71 49.31 7.77
CA LEU A 568 -26.78 48.98 6.70
C LEU A 568 -26.43 50.24 5.90
N THR A 569 -25.13 50.54 5.78
CA THR A 569 -24.53 51.67 5.05
C THR A 569 -23.27 51.16 4.35
N HIS A 570 -22.58 52.00 3.56
CA HIS A 570 -21.38 51.57 2.85
C HIS A 570 -20.35 50.94 3.83
N GLY A 571 -19.88 49.73 3.52
CA GLY A 571 -18.93 48.98 4.35
C GLY A 571 -19.53 48.27 5.58
N LYS A 572 -20.84 48.37 5.85
CA LYS A 572 -21.52 47.62 6.92
C LYS A 572 -22.37 46.49 6.34
N ARG A 573 -22.23 45.28 6.89
CA ARG A 573 -22.92 44.08 6.43
C ARG A 573 -23.65 43.41 7.59
N ASN A 574 -24.75 42.68 7.31
CA ASN A 574 -25.40 41.89 8.35
C ASN A 574 -24.39 40.86 8.94
N PRO A 575 -24.26 40.72 10.27
CA PRO A 575 -23.30 39.80 10.89
C PRO A 575 -23.39 38.36 10.40
N ILE A 576 -24.61 37.81 10.29
CA ILE A 576 -24.83 36.46 9.73
C ILE A 576 -24.44 36.42 8.26
N ALA A 577 -24.75 37.47 7.47
CA ALA A 577 -24.34 37.51 6.06
C ALA A 577 -22.82 37.50 5.92
N ALA A 578 -22.10 38.31 6.72
CA ALA A 578 -20.65 38.39 6.69
C ALA A 578 -20.00 37.06 7.11
N TRP A 579 -20.55 36.40 8.13
CA TRP A 579 -20.11 35.06 8.53
C TRP A 579 -20.38 34.02 7.44
N LEU A 580 -21.57 34.01 6.83
CA LEU A 580 -21.88 33.12 5.70
C LEU A 580 -21.01 33.41 4.46
N ASP A 581 -20.54 34.64 4.23
CA ASP A 581 -19.56 34.91 3.17
C ASP A 581 -18.23 34.24 3.45
N SER A 582 -17.77 34.28 4.71
CA SER A 582 -16.51 33.63 5.11
C SER A 582 -16.53 32.11 4.92
N LEU A 583 -17.74 31.52 4.95
CA LEU A 583 -17.98 30.10 4.66
C LEU A 583 -18.26 29.81 3.17
N GLY A 584 -18.31 30.83 2.32
CA GLY A 584 -18.65 30.72 0.90
C GLY A 584 -20.13 30.40 0.60
N LEU A 585 -21.01 30.52 1.60
CA LEU A 585 -22.43 30.13 1.49
C LEU A 585 -23.36 31.28 1.11
N PHE A 586 -23.02 32.52 1.46
CA PHE A 586 -23.95 33.63 1.25
C PHE A 586 -24.28 33.82 -0.24
N GLY A 587 -25.56 33.97 -0.56
CA GLY A 587 -26.02 34.12 -1.94
C GLY A 587 -26.37 32.82 -2.67
N LEU A 588 -25.96 31.65 -2.15
CA LEU A 588 -26.21 30.36 -2.79
C LEU A 588 -27.69 29.96 -2.79
N ARG A 589 -28.11 29.26 -3.84
CA ARG A 589 -29.43 28.61 -3.97
C ARG A 589 -29.39 27.19 -3.39
N SER A 590 -30.56 26.59 -3.18
CA SER A 590 -30.71 25.26 -2.57
C SER A 590 -29.91 24.13 -3.23
N HIS A 591 -29.62 24.23 -4.53
CA HIS A 591 -28.84 23.22 -5.27
C HIS A 591 -27.33 23.49 -5.25
N GLU A 592 -26.90 24.64 -4.74
CA GLU A 592 -25.50 25.07 -4.65
C GLU A 592 -24.97 24.93 -3.22
N LYS A 593 -25.84 24.84 -2.21
CA LYS A 593 -25.47 24.69 -0.79
C LYS A 593 -24.60 23.44 -0.57
N TYR A 594 -23.67 23.51 0.38
CA TYR A 594 -22.75 22.43 0.77
C TYR A 594 -22.42 22.55 2.26
N VAL A 595 -21.74 21.56 2.85
CA VAL A 595 -21.24 21.67 4.22
C VAL A 595 -19.87 22.36 4.22
N PRO A 596 -19.67 23.47 4.95
CA PRO A 596 -18.36 24.14 5.03
C PRO A 596 -17.26 23.24 5.61
N GLU A 597 -16.03 23.45 5.16
CA GLU A 597 -14.86 22.64 5.55
C GLU A 597 -14.69 22.51 7.08
N GLY A 598 -14.82 23.61 7.82
CA GLY A 598 -14.63 23.60 9.27
C GLY A 598 -15.56 22.65 10.04
N ILE A 599 -16.72 22.29 9.48
CA ILE A 599 -17.64 21.31 10.09
C ILE A 599 -17.02 19.91 10.13
N PHE A 600 -16.20 19.53 9.15
CA PHE A 600 -15.58 18.20 9.11
C PHE A 600 -14.49 18.02 10.18
N SER A 601 -13.88 19.14 10.61
CA SER A 601 -12.89 19.19 11.68
C SER A 601 -13.50 19.23 13.08
N LEU A 602 -14.83 19.35 13.21
CA LEU A 602 -15.47 19.43 14.53
C LEU A 602 -15.38 18.11 15.32
N SER A 603 -15.51 18.25 16.64
CA SER A 603 -15.65 17.11 17.55
C SER A 603 -16.89 16.27 17.20
N LYS A 604 -16.86 14.97 17.55
CA LYS A 604 -18.01 14.05 17.31
C LYS A 604 -19.30 14.62 17.93
N ARG A 605 -19.22 15.29 19.09
CA ARG A 605 -20.34 15.97 19.76
C ARG A 605 -20.97 17.06 18.88
N GLN A 606 -20.14 17.92 18.29
CA GLN A 606 -20.64 19.04 17.49
C GLN A 606 -21.09 18.63 16.09
N ILE A 607 -20.49 17.59 15.50
CA ILE A 607 -21.04 16.98 14.27
C ILE A 607 -22.42 16.38 14.56
N ALA A 608 -22.61 15.72 15.70
CA ALA A 608 -23.93 15.21 16.10
C ALA A 608 -24.93 16.38 16.26
N LEU A 609 -24.52 17.46 16.93
CA LEU A 609 -25.35 18.67 17.06
C LEU A 609 -25.73 19.24 15.68
N PHE A 610 -24.77 19.42 14.77
CA PHE A 610 -25.00 19.88 13.41
C PHE A 610 -26.02 18.99 12.67
N LEU A 611 -25.78 17.68 12.65
CA LEU A 611 -26.64 16.72 11.94
C LEU A 611 -28.04 16.65 12.56
N ARG A 612 -28.17 16.71 13.89
CA ARG A 612 -29.45 16.71 14.61
C ARG A 612 -30.34 17.88 14.21
N HIS A 613 -29.75 19.07 14.11
CA HIS A 613 -30.46 20.29 13.70
C HIS A 613 -30.68 20.35 12.20
N LEU A 614 -29.74 19.83 11.39
CA LEU A 614 -29.93 19.72 9.95
C LEU A 614 -31.11 18.80 9.63
N TRP A 615 -31.24 17.67 10.34
CA TRP A 615 -32.36 16.74 10.15
C TRP A 615 -33.72 17.31 10.59
N ALA A 616 -33.75 18.35 11.43
CA ALA A 616 -34.99 19.03 11.80
C ALA A 616 -35.57 19.84 10.63
N THR A 617 -34.79 20.12 9.60
CA THR A 617 -35.22 20.83 8.38
C THR A 617 -35.80 19.88 7.34
N ASP A 618 -35.04 19.59 6.28
CA ASP A 618 -35.38 18.69 5.16
C ASP A 618 -35.26 17.18 5.51
N GLY A 619 -35.08 16.86 6.79
CA GLY A 619 -35.04 15.48 7.28
C GLY A 619 -36.43 14.89 7.50
N CYS A 620 -36.50 13.58 7.35
CA CYS A 620 -37.72 12.79 7.50
C CYS A 620 -37.44 11.57 8.39
N VAL A 621 -38.25 11.41 9.45
CA VAL A 621 -38.23 10.29 10.38
C VAL A 621 -39.67 9.93 10.71
N TRP A 622 -40.06 8.70 10.40
CA TRP A 622 -41.37 8.15 10.77
C TRP A 622 -41.36 6.63 10.67
N TRP A 623 -42.33 6.00 11.31
CA TRP A 623 -42.51 4.55 11.29
C TRP A 623 -43.48 4.10 10.20
N ASP A 624 -43.02 3.23 9.30
CA ASP A 624 -43.84 2.66 8.23
C ASP A 624 -44.51 1.37 8.70
N GLU A 625 -45.71 1.50 9.27
CA GLU A 625 -46.49 0.37 9.81
C GLU A 625 -46.71 -0.75 8.80
N LYS A 626 -46.87 -0.41 7.51
CA LYS A 626 -47.12 -1.41 6.46
C LYS A 626 -45.92 -2.30 6.20
N LEU A 627 -44.72 -1.73 6.34
CA LEU A 627 -43.46 -2.43 6.09
C LEU A 627 -42.74 -2.84 7.38
N GLY A 628 -43.27 -2.46 8.55
CA GLY A 628 -42.68 -2.73 9.85
C GLY A 628 -41.25 -2.21 9.97
N GLN A 629 -40.98 -1.00 9.45
CA GLN A 629 -39.62 -0.43 9.45
C GLN A 629 -39.64 1.09 9.62
N ALA A 630 -38.58 1.63 10.21
CA ALA A 630 -38.38 3.08 10.25
C ALA A 630 -37.94 3.61 8.87
N ARG A 631 -38.44 4.79 8.52
CA ARG A 631 -38.08 5.54 7.31
C ARG A 631 -37.33 6.79 7.72
N ILE A 632 -36.00 6.74 7.58
CA ILE A 632 -35.10 7.83 7.91
C ILE A 632 -34.37 8.27 6.65
N HIS A 633 -34.55 9.53 6.25
CA HIS A 633 -33.82 10.11 5.13
C HIS A 633 -33.68 11.63 5.23
N TYR A 634 -32.71 12.18 4.50
CA TYR A 634 -32.55 13.62 4.28
C TYR A 634 -32.66 13.92 2.78
N ALA A 635 -33.41 14.95 2.41
CA ALA A 635 -33.64 15.30 1.01
C ALA A 635 -32.99 16.65 0.65
N SER A 636 -32.35 16.74 -0.51
CA SER A 636 -31.84 18.02 -1.02
C SER A 636 -31.77 18.04 -2.54
N THR A 637 -31.82 19.23 -3.13
CA THR A 637 -31.50 19.44 -4.55
C THR A 637 -29.99 19.60 -4.81
N SER A 638 -29.18 19.71 -3.75
CA SER A 638 -27.71 19.76 -3.86
C SER A 638 -27.13 18.37 -3.70
N ARG A 639 -26.48 17.87 -4.76
CA ARG A 639 -25.75 16.59 -4.70
C ARG A 639 -24.57 16.67 -3.73
N ARG A 640 -23.84 17.79 -3.76
CA ARG A 640 -22.68 18.03 -2.89
C ARG A 640 -23.06 17.97 -1.42
N LEU A 641 -24.15 18.65 -1.02
CA LEU A 641 -24.64 18.61 0.37
C LEU A 641 -24.96 17.19 0.82
N ILE A 642 -25.57 16.38 -0.05
CA ILE A 642 -25.93 15.00 0.26
C ILE A 642 -24.68 14.13 0.46
N ASP A 643 -23.66 14.28 -0.39
CA ASP A 643 -22.39 13.56 -0.24
C ASP A 643 -21.64 14.00 1.03
N ASP A 644 -21.65 15.31 1.33
CA ASP A 644 -21.04 15.87 2.53
C ASP A 644 -21.71 15.34 3.82
N VAL A 645 -23.04 15.30 3.86
CA VAL A 645 -23.80 14.72 5.00
C VAL A 645 -23.55 13.22 5.10
N ALA A 646 -23.49 12.50 3.97
CA ALA A 646 -23.12 11.09 3.96
C ALA A 646 -21.73 10.86 4.58
N ARG A 647 -20.76 11.73 4.28
CA ARG A 647 -19.41 11.67 4.84
C ARG A 647 -19.40 11.94 6.35
N LEU A 648 -20.13 12.96 6.83
CA LEU A 648 -20.24 13.23 8.27
C LEU A 648 -20.83 12.03 9.04
N LEU A 649 -21.81 11.32 8.44
CA LEU A 649 -22.40 10.11 9.04
C LEU A 649 -21.42 8.94 9.17
N LEU A 650 -20.34 8.88 8.37
CA LEU A 650 -19.28 7.87 8.52
C LEU A 650 -18.49 8.04 9.83
N ARG A 651 -18.46 9.24 10.42
CA ARG A 651 -17.90 9.48 11.78
C ARG A 651 -18.67 8.72 12.87
N PHE A 652 -19.88 8.27 12.57
CA PHE A 652 -20.78 7.52 13.46
C PHE A 652 -20.99 6.07 13.01
N ASN A 653 -20.24 5.59 12.01
CA ASN A 653 -20.46 4.28 11.39
C ASN A 653 -21.89 4.11 10.87
N VAL A 654 -22.48 5.20 10.34
CA VAL A 654 -23.81 5.17 9.74
C VAL A 654 -23.64 5.15 8.22
N MET A 655 -23.82 3.97 7.62
CA MET A 655 -23.76 3.81 6.18
C MET A 655 -25.08 4.23 5.52
N THR A 656 -24.98 4.94 4.40
CA THR A 656 -26.12 5.52 3.68
C THR A 656 -26.15 5.09 2.22
N ARG A 657 -27.29 5.36 1.56
CA ARG A 657 -27.41 5.29 0.10
C ARG A 657 -28.05 6.54 -0.45
N VAL A 658 -27.51 7.05 -1.55
CA VAL A 658 -28.09 8.17 -2.28
C VAL A 658 -29.05 7.63 -3.34
N LYS A 659 -30.26 8.17 -3.36
CA LYS A 659 -31.26 7.90 -4.39
C LYS A 659 -31.58 9.20 -5.12
N GLU A 660 -31.41 9.20 -6.44
CA GLU A 660 -31.89 10.29 -7.30
C GLU A 660 -33.41 10.17 -7.49
N VAL A 661 -34.11 11.29 -7.35
CA VAL A 661 -35.56 11.41 -7.48
C VAL A 661 -35.85 12.53 -8.48
N ARG A 662 -36.45 12.19 -9.62
CA ARG A 662 -36.89 13.16 -10.63
C ARG A 662 -38.39 13.38 -10.53
N LYS A 663 -38.83 14.65 -10.57
CA LYS A 663 -40.24 15.03 -10.50
C LYS A 663 -40.59 15.92 -11.69
N GLY A 664 -41.13 15.31 -12.76
CA GLY A 664 -41.40 16.00 -14.03
C GLY A 664 -40.16 16.67 -14.60
N ASP A 665 -40.31 17.91 -15.09
CA ASP A 665 -39.21 18.71 -15.67
C ASP A 665 -38.38 19.48 -14.61
N CYS A 666 -38.61 19.21 -13.33
CA CYS A 666 -37.83 19.84 -12.27
C CYS A 666 -36.41 19.25 -12.21
N ARG A 667 -35.47 20.03 -11.66
CA ARG A 667 -34.11 19.55 -11.35
C ARG A 667 -34.16 18.25 -10.53
N PRO A 668 -33.21 17.33 -10.73
CA PRO A 668 -33.15 16.11 -9.91
C PRO A 668 -32.98 16.48 -8.44
N GLY A 669 -33.80 15.86 -7.59
CA GLY A 669 -33.60 15.83 -6.15
C GLY A 669 -32.84 14.58 -5.74
N TYR A 670 -32.20 14.63 -4.58
CA TYR A 670 -31.42 13.54 -4.02
C TYR A 670 -31.92 13.24 -2.62
N GLN A 671 -32.10 11.96 -2.31
CA GLN A 671 -32.47 11.48 -0.98
C GLN A 671 -31.31 10.65 -0.43
N LEU A 672 -30.80 11.05 0.72
CA LEU A 672 -29.86 10.29 1.52
C LEU A 672 -30.62 9.37 2.45
N LEU A 673 -30.61 8.07 2.16
CA LEU A 673 -31.42 7.07 2.82
C LEU A 673 -30.59 6.32 3.87
N LEU A 674 -31.09 6.24 5.10
CA LEU A 674 -30.50 5.43 6.17
C LEU A 674 -31.22 4.08 6.21
N TYR A 675 -30.46 3.02 5.88
CA TYR A 675 -31.00 1.66 5.75
C TYR A 675 -30.40 0.71 6.77
N GLY A 676 -31.22 -0.24 7.21
CA GLY A 676 -30.84 -1.26 8.18
C GLY A 676 -31.02 -0.75 9.61
N ALA A 677 -31.60 -1.60 10.46
CA ALA A 677 -31.93 -1.24 11.84
C ALA A 677 -30.71 -0.74 12.62
N GLU A 678 -29.52 -1.33 12.40
CA GLU A 678 -28.29 -0.90 13.08
C GLU A 678 -27.86 0.53 12.73
N ASN A 679 -27.83 0.89 11.44
CA ASN A 679 -27.49 2.25 11.01
C ASN A 679 -28.52 3.27 11.51
N GLN A 680 -29.80 2.89 11.48
CA GLN A 680 -30.90 3.73 11.96
C GLN A 680 -30.82 3.92 13.48
N LEU A 681 -30.53 2.88 14.25
CA LEU A 681 -30.34 2.97 15.70
C LEU A 681 -29.12 3.81 16.05
N ARG A 682 -27.96 3.60 15.39
CA ARG A 682 -26.77 4.46 15.59
C ARG A 682 -27.09 5.94 15.35
N PHE A 683 -27.81 6.25 14.27
CA PHE A 683 -28.23 7.62 14.00
C PHE A 683 -29.16 8.16 15.10
N LEU A 684 -30.17 7.39 15.50
CA LEU A 684 -31.14 7.84 16.50
C LEU A 684 -30.54 7.99 17.91
N ASP A 685 -29.67 7.07 18.31
CA ASP A 685 -29.03 7.05 19.63
C ASP A 685 -27.89 8.09 19.75
N ASP A 686 -27.01 8.21 18.73
CA ASP A 686 -25.84 9.12 18.80
C ASP A 686 -26.15 10.56 18.33
N ILE A 687 -27.15 10.76 17.45
CA ILE A 687 -27.43 12.05 16.79
C ILE A 687 -28.85 12.52 17.13
N GLY A 688 -29.85 11.70 16.83
CA GLY A 688 -31.27 12.04 16.99
C GLY A 688 -31.74 13.15 16.05
N VAL A 689 -32.93 13.70 16.32
CA VAL A 689 -33.53 14.81 15.57
C VAL A 689 -34.04 15.86 16.55
N HIS A 690 -33.92 17.13 16.20
CA HIS A 690 -34.46 18.25 17.00
C HIS A 690 -35.92 18.57 16.63
N GLY A 691 -36.65 19.20 17.55
CA GLY A 691 -38.01 19.68 17.33
C GLY A 691 -39.10 18.61 17.48
N GLU A 692 -40.30 18.88 16.96
CA GLU A 692 -41.48 18.01 17.07
C GLU A 692 -41.23 16.58 16.54
N ARG A 693 -40.29 16.45 15.58
CA ARG A 693 -39.91 15.16 15.01
C ARG A 693 -39.15 14.27 16.00
N SER A 694 -38.63 14.79 17.11
CA SER A 694 -37.94 14.00 18.12
C SER A 694 -38.84 12.91 18.72
N VAL A 695 -40.14 13.17 18.87
CA VAL A 695 -41.12 12.19 19.39
C VAL A 695 -41.24 10.99 18.45
N GLN A 696 -41.28 11.23 17.13
CA GLN A 696 -41.28 10.16 16.14
C GLN A 696 -39.95 9.41 16.10
N ALA A 697 -38.83 10.11 16.31
CA ALA A 697 -37.51 9.51 16.39
C ALA A 697 -37.39 8.56 17.61
N GLU A 698 -37.88 8.98 18.78
CA GLU A 698 -37.94 8.13 19.99
C GLU A 698 -38.81 6.90 19.76
N TRP A 699 -40.00 7.07 19.17
CA TRP A 699 -40.86 5.94 18.81
C TRP A 699 -40.17 4.96 17.86
N CYS A 700 -39.53 5.46 16.79
CA CYS A 700 -38.77 4.63 15.85
C CYS A 700 -37.63 3.90 16.57
N THR A 701 -36.95 4.54 17.52
CA THR A 701 -35.86 3.93 18.31
C THR A 701 -36.38 2.73 19.10
N SER A 702 -37.47 2.92 19.85
CA SER A 702 -38.09 1.84 20.63
C SER A 702 -38.56 0.68 19.74
N ALA A 703 -39.19 0.99 18.61
CA ALA A 703 -39.70 -0.02 17.68
C ALA A 703 -38.57 -0.79 16.97
N LEU A 704 -37.49 -0.11 16.58
CA LEU A 704 -36.32 -0.73 15.92
C LEU A 704 -35.56 -1.69 16.85
N ARG A 705 -35.49 -1.42 18.16
CA ARG A 705 -34.85 -2.32 19.13
C ARG A 705 -35.54 -3.69 19.23
N GLY A 706 -36.82 -3.76 18.86
CA GLY A 706 -37.57 -5.03 18.76
C GLY A 706 -37.33 -5.80 17.46
N ILE A 707 -36.63 -5.22 16.47
CA ILE A 707 -36.40 -5.84 15.16
C ILE A 707 -35.07 -6.60 15.17
N LYS A 708 -35.11 -7.87 14.74
CA LYS A 708 -33.90 -8.62 14.43
C LYS A 708 -33.21 -8.02 13.20
N ALA A 709 -32.02 -7.46 13.38
CA ALA A 709 -31.27 -6.79 12.32
C ALA A 709 -30.99 -7.73 11.14
N ASN A 710 -31.09 -7.18 9.92
CA ASN A 710 -30.69 -7.87 8.70
C ASN A 710 -29.18 -7.80 8.52
N THR A 711 -28.49 -8.92 8.71
CA THR A 711 -27.03 -9.02 8.61
C THR A 711 -26.49 -8.99 7.17
N ASN A 712 -27.37 -8.94 6.15
CA ASN A 712 -26.98 -8.93 4.73
C ASN A 712 -26.72 -7.52 4.16
N VAL A 713 -26.51 -6.51 5.02
CA VAL A 713 -26.25 -5.11 4.59
C VAL A 713 -24.75 -4.85 4.47
N ASP A 714 -24.00 -5.09 5.55
CA ASP A 714 -22.55 -4.94 5.64
C ASP A 714 -21.89 -6.32 5.54
N THR A 715 -21.58 -6.71 4.31
CA THR A 715 -21.13 -8.07 3.98
C THR A 715 -19.74 -8.07 3.37
N VAL A 716 -18.95 -9.07 3.72
CA VAL A 716 -17.66 -9.34 3.08
C VAL A 716 -17.92 -10.14 1.80
N PRO A 717 -17.19 -9.90 0.70
CA PRO A 717 -17.33 -10.62 -0.57
C PRO A 717 -17.33 -12.14 -0.37
N ARG A 718 -18.10 -12.85 -1.20
CA ARG A 718 -18.38 -14.30 -1.03
C ARG A 718 -17.11 -15.14 -1.15
N GLU A 719 -16.10 -14.60 -1.82
CA GLU A 719 -14.76 -15.14 -2.05
C GLU A 719 -14.05 -15.44 -0.72
N VAL A 720 -14.46 -14.80 0.39
CA VAL A 720 -13.98 -15.16 1.74
C VAL A 720 -14.30 -16.61 2.14
N TRP A 721 -15.34 -17.22 1.55
CA TRP A 721 -15.66 -18.61 1.81
C TRP A 721 -14.62 -19.59 1.27
N ASP A 722 -13.86 -19.23 0.23
CA ASP A 722 -12.75 -20.05 -0.26
C ASP A 722 -11.68 -20.21 0.83
N ARG A 723 -11.34 -19.10 1.49
CA ARG A 723 -10.44 -19.11 2.64
C ARG A 723 -10.97 -19.95 3.79
N VAL A 724 -12.24 -19.77 4.16
CA VAL A 724 -12.87 -20.55 5.24
C VAL A 724 -12.80 -22.05 4.92
N ARG A 725 -13.00 -22.46 3.66
CA ARG A 725 -12.86 -23.86 3.24
C ARG A 725 -11.43 -24.38 3.40
N ASN A 726 -10.43 -23.58 3.05
CA ASN A 726 -9.03 -23.97 3.20
C ASN A 726 -8.67 -24.18 4.68
N VAL A 727 -9.04 -23.25 5.55
CA VAL A 727 -8.78 -23.35 7.00
C VAL A 727 -9.52 -24.55 7.63
N LEU A 728 -10.75 -24.83 7.19
CA LEU A 728 -11.49 -26.03 7.62
C LEU A 728 -10.74 -27.32 7.23
N ALA A 729 -10.21 -27.38 6.02
CA ALA A 729 -9.46 -28.53 5.53
C ALA A 729 -8.14 -28.72 6.31
N GLU A 730 -7.40 -27.64 6.56
CA GLU A 730 -6.17 -27.66 7.37
C GLU A 730 -6.41 -28.15 8.80
N LYS A 731 -7.54 -27.77 9.40
CA LYS A 731 -7.93 -28.20 10.75
C LYS A 731 -8.61 -29.58 10.80
N GLY A 732 -8.83 -30.22 9.66
CA GLY A 732 -9.56 -31.49 9.58
C GLY A 732 -11.02 -31.42 10.06
N MET A 733 -11.61 -30.22 10.09
CA MET A 733 -12.95 -29.98 10.61
C MET A 733 -13.99 -30.21 9.50
N THR A 734 -14.97 -31.07 9.75
CA THR A 734 -16.03 -31.31 8.77
C THR A 734 -17.01 -30.15 8.71
N GLN A 735 -17.69 -29.96 7.57
CA GLN A 735 -18.72 -28.92 7.45
C GLN A 735 -19.89 -29.10 8.44
N ARG A 736 -20.14 -30.33 8.91
CA ARG A 736 -21.18 -30.62 9.90
C ARG A 736 -20.75 -30.14 11.29
N GLU A 737 -19.51 -30.44 11.69
CA GLU A 737 -18.93 -29.93 12.94
C GLU A 737 -18.88 -28.40 12.93
N PHE A 738 -18.40 -27.81 11.83
CA PHE A 738 -18.38 -26.36 11.66
C PHE A 738 -19.78 -25.71 11.79
N SER A 739 -20.80 -26.32 11.16
CA SER A 739 -22.18 -25.80 11.26
C SER A 739 -22.71 -25.89 12.69
N ALA A 740 -22.38 -26.97 13.41
CA ALA A 740 -22.77 -27.18 14.80
C ALA A 740 -22.11 -26.15 15.73
N GLU A 741 -20.81 -25.89 15.57
CA GLU A 741 -20.10 -24.86 16.36
C GLU A 741 -20.58 -23.44 16.04
N LEU A 742 -20.94 -23.16 14.78
CA LEU A 742 -21.53 -21.87 14.40
C LEU A 742 -22.96 -21.68 14.96
N GLY A 743 -23.56 -22.72 15.54
CA GLY A 743 -24.93 -22.71 16.04
C GLY A 743 -25.97 -22.65 14.91
N THR A 744 -25.66 -23.22 13.75
CA THR A 744 -26.52 -23.22 12.56
C THR A 744 -26.87 -24.63 12.11
N GLN A 745 -28.06 -24.81 11.54
CA GLN A 745 -28.39 -26.09 10.91
C GLN A 745 -27.48 -26.33 9.70
N PHE A 746 -27.05 -27.57 9.49
CA PHE A 746 -26.26 -27.94 8.32
C PHE A 746 -27.14 -27.85 7.05
N CYS A 747 -26.86 -26.86 6.19
CA CYS A 747 -27.64 -26.55 4.99
C CYS A 747 -26.95 -26.98 3.67
N GLY A 748 -25.96 -27.87 3.74
CA GLY A 748 -25.12 -28.23 2.59
C GLY A 748 -24.40 -27.01 2.00
N SER A 749 -24.43 -26.85 0.67
CA SER A 749 -23.71 -25.76 -0.01
C SER A 749 -24.36 -24.37 0.09
N SER A 750 -25.54 -24.27 0.71
CA SER A 750 -26.34 -23.04 0.73
C SER A 750 -25.65 -21.89 1.50
N LEU A 751 -24.84 -22.23 2.52
CA LEU A 751 -24.08 -21.25 3.31
C LEU A 751 -23.09 -20.47 2.43
N TRP A 752 -22.40 -21.18 1.53
CA TRP A 752 -21.31 -20.66 0.70
C TRP A 752 -21.78 -19.76 -0.44
N LYS A 753 -23.08 -19.79 -0.77
CA LYS A 753 -23.63 -19.05 -1.91
C LYS A 753 -23.86 -17.56 -1.64
N ARG A 754 -23.85 -17.14 -0.36
CA ARG A 754 -24.16 -15.75 0.04
C ARG A 754 -22.98 -15.14 0.77
N ALA A 755 -22.70 -13.87 0.48
CA ALA A 755 -21.72 -13.06 1.18
C ALA A 755 -22.03 -13.04 2.70
N PRO A 756 -21.07 -13.38 3.60
CA PRO A 756 -21.29 -13.31 5.03
C PRO A 756 -21.36 -11.88 5.54
N GLY A 757 -22.26 -11.63 6.50
CA GLY A 757 -22.19 -10.43 7.33
C GLY A 757 -20.97 -10.47 8.25
N ARG A 758 -20.47 -9.29 8.64
CA ARG A 758 -19.25 -9.18 9.49
C ARG A 758 -19.35 -9.90 10.83
N GLU A 759 -20.50 -9.80 11.51
CA GLU A 759 -20.74 -10.48 12.79
C GLU A 759 -20.66 -12.01 12.63
N ARG A 760 -21.17 -12.54 11.51
CA ARG A 760 -21.02 -13.96 11.19
C ARG A 760 -19.56 -14.29 10.92
N LEU A 761 -18.87 -13.49 10.11
CA LEU A 761 -17.46 -13.72 9.80
C LEU A 761 -16.58 -13.68 11.05
N GLY A 762 -16.86 -12.77 12.00
CA GLY A 762 -16.15 -12.72 13.29
C GLY A 762 -16.36 -13.99 14.13
N ARG A 763 -17.58 -14.53 14.17
CA ARG A 763 -17.83 -15.85 14.80
C ARG A 763 -17.08 -16.98 14.10
N VAL A 764 -17.08 -16.98 12.76
CA VAL A 764 -16.32 -17.95 11.97
C VAL A 764 -14.82 -17.84 12.25
N ALA A 765 -14.29 -16.62 12.33
CA ALA A 765 -12.89 -16.38 12.68
C ALA A 765 -12.54 -16.87 14.08
N THR A 766 -13.44 -16.70 15.05
CA THR A 766 -13.25 -17.18 16.43
C THR A 766 -13.24 -18.71 16.49
N ILE A 767 -14.19 -19.35 15.81
CA ILE A 767 -14.28 -20.83 15.73
C ILE A 767 -13.02 -21.40 15.06
N LEU A 768 -12.59 -20.77 13.97
CA LEU A 768 -11.45 -21.23 13.19
C LEU A 768 -10.12 -20.70 13.70
N ASP A 769 -10.08 -19.88 14.76
CA ASP A 769 -8.86 -19.25 15.29
C ASP A 769 -7.92 -18.72 14.19
N ASP A 770 -8.50 -17.98 13.23
CA ASP A 770 -7.77 -17.44 12.07
C ASP A 770 -7.73 -15.91 12.12
N ALA A 771 -6.52 -15.39 12.36
CA ALA A 771 -6.28 -13.95 12.52
C ALA A 771 -6.61 -13.13 11.26
N GLN A 772 -6.55 -13.71 10.06
CA GLN A 772 -6.84 -12.99 8.82
C GLN A 772 -8.36 -12.91 8.56
N LEU A 773 -9.14 -13.94 8.91
CA LEU A 773 -10.60 -13.88 8.93
C LEU A 773 -11.10 -12.86 9.96
N GLU A 774 -10.44 -12.79 11.12
CA GLU A 774 -10.74 -11.78 12.14
C GLU A 774 -10.47 -10.36 11.62
N MET A 775 -9.34 -10.16 10.93
CA MET A 775 -8.99 -8.90 10.27
C MET A 775 -10.02 -8.50 9.21
N LEU A 776 -10.46 -9.44 8.36
CA LEU A 776 -11.49 -9.19 7.36
C LEU A 776 -12.85 -8.83 7.99
N ALA A 777 -13.16 -9.37 9.16
CA ALA A 777 -14.38 -9.07 9.90
C ALA A 777 -14.36 -7.67 10.57
N THR A 778 -13.19 -7.18 10.98
CA THR A 778 -13.06 -5.99 11.86
C THR A 778 -12.50 -4.72 11.20
N ASN A 779 -12.14 -4.76 9.91
CA ASN A 779 -11.56 -3.59 9.20
C ASN A 779 -12.53 -2.41 8.92
N ASP A 780 -11.96 -1.33 8.38
CA ASP A 780 -12.62 -0.04 8.12
C ASP A 780 -13.25 0.07 6.72
N VAL A 781 -13.31 -1.04 5.98
CA VAL A 781 -13.81 -1.07 4.60
C VAL A 781 -15.27 -1.48 4.56
N PHE A 782 -16.05 -0.88 3.66
CA PHE A 782 -17.34 -1.39 3.22
C PHE A 782 -17.20 -1.80 1.76
N TRP A 783 -17.70 -2.98 1.40
CA TRP A 783 -17.60 -3.53 0.05
C TRP A 783 -18.82 -3.14 -0.77
N ASP A 784 -18.71 -2.01 -1.48
CA ASP A 784 -19.81 -1.45 -2.26
C ASP A 784 -19.80 -1.95 -3.70
N GLU A 785 -20.99 -2.15 -4.25
CA GLU A 785 -21.18 -2.83 -5.54
C GLU A 785 -21.19 -1.81 -6.69
N ILE A 786 -20.46 -2.09 -7.77
CA ILE A 786 -20.50 -1.29 -9.00
C ILE A 786 -21.85 -1.45 -9.68
N VAL A 787 -22.48 -0.33 -10.04
CA VAL A 787 -23.76 -0.29 -10.77
C VAL A 787 -23.53 0.04 -12.25
N SER A 788 -22.64 0.98 -12.56
CA SER A 788 -22.28 1.29 -13.95
C SER A 788 -20.85 1.79 -14.09
N VAL A 789 -20.30 1.58 -15.29
CA VAL A 789 -19.02 2.13 -15.77
C VAL A 789 -19.29 2.66 -17.18
N GLU A 790 -19.17 3.97 -17.38
CA GLU A 790 -19.59 4.64 -18.62
C GLU A 790 -18.48 5.58 -19.12
N SER A 791 -18.02 5.43 -20.37
CA SER A 791 -17.04 6.35 -20.97
C SER A 791 -17.62 7.78 -21.02
N GLN A 792 -16.82 8.75 -20.59
CA GLN A 792 -17.09 10.19 -20.64
C GLN A 792 -16.29 10.89 -21.74
N GLY A 793 -15.55 10.14 -22.56
CA GLY A 793 -14.64 10.68 -23.56
C GLY A 793 -13.33 11.22 -22.96
N GLU A 794 -12.60 11.98 -23.75
CA GLU A 794 -11.29 12.53 -23.38
C GLU A 794 -11.43 13.75 -22.45
N GLN A 795 -10.70 13.71 -21.33
CA GLN A 795 -10.62 14.82 -20.38
C GLN A 795 -9.18 15.04 -19.91
N VAL A 796 -8.91 16.23 -19.37
CA VAL A 796 -7.64 16.48 -18.66
C VAL A 796 -7.65 15.69 -17.35
N VAL A 797 -6.59 14.93 -17.12
CA VAL A 797 -6.46 14.03 -15.98
C VAL A 797 -5.22 14.35 -15.14
N TYR A 798 -5.27 13.92 -13.90
CA TYR A 798 -4.32 14.23 -12.84
C TYR A 798 -3.93 12.95 -12.10
N ASP A 799 -2.76 12.95 -11.51
CA ASP A 799 -2.29 11.86 -10.65
C ASP A 799 -1.66 12.46 -9.38
N ALA A 800 -1.55 11.66 -8.32
CA ALA A 800 -1.07 12.08 -7.02
C ALA A 800 -0.17 11.01 -6.41
N THR A 801 0.84 11.46 -5.65
CA THR A 801 1.82 10.56 -5.04
C THR A 801 1.69 10.53 -3.52
N VAL A 802 1.29 9.40 -2.97
CA VAL A 802 1.23 9.07 -1.53
C VAL A 802 2.39 8.16 -1.10
N LEU A 803 3.07 8.52 -0.02
CA LEU A 803 4.20 7.77 0.54
C LEU A 803 3.76 6.56 1.38
N GLY A 804 4.52 5.46 1.26
CA GLY A 804 4.41 4.27 2.10
C GLY A 804 3.37 3.27 1.62
N THR A 805 2.09 3.64 1.62
CA THR A 805 0.96 2.74 1.27
C THR A 805 0.50 2.86 -0.17
N HIS A 806 0.94 3.93 -0.86
CA HIS A 806 0.67 4.19 -2.26
C HIS A 806 -0.83 4.22 -2.65
N ASN A 807 -1.71 4.56 -1.71
CA ASN A 807 -3.14 4.65 -1.97
C ASN A 807 -3.81 5.75 -1.13
N PHE A 808 -4.99 6.20 -1.53
CA PHE A 808 -5.77 7.23 -0.84
C PHE A 808 -7.28 7.09 -1.10
N VAL A 809 -8.08 7.86 -0.36
CA VAL A 809 -9.54 7.93 -0.56
C VAL A 809 -9.90 9.11 -1.45
N ALA A 810 -10.56 8.83 -2.58
CA ALA A 810 -11.02 9.81 -3.56
C ALA A 810 -12.52 9.66 -3.80
N ASN A 811 -13.31 10.73 -3.64
CA ASN A 811 -14.78 10.72 -3.68
C ASN A 811 -15.40 9.61 -2.80
N GLY A 812 -14.76 9.31 -1.67
CA GLY A 812 -15.16 8.24 -0.77
C GLY A 812 -14.93 6.81 -1.31
N ILE A 813 -14.01 6.62 -2.26
CA ILE A 813 -13.62 5.32 -2.83
C ILE A 813 -12.10 5.15 -2.67
N SER A 814 -11.63 3.95 -2.33
CA SER A 814 -10.20 3.68 -2.15
C SER A 814 -9.52 3.42 -3.50
N VAL A 815 -8.49 4.22 -3.81
CA VAL A 815 -7.79 4.22 -5.11
C VAL A 815 -6.26 4.21 -4.90
N HIS A 816 -5.49 3.70 -5.85
CA HIS A 816 -4.01 3.53 -5.71
C HIS A 816 -3.21 4.37 -6.72
N ASN A 817 -1.97 4.72 -6.37
CA ASN A 817 -1.01 5.46 -7.21
C ASN A 817 -0.45 4.58 -8.35
N SER A 818 0.31 5.20 -9.26
CA SER A 818 1.00 4.55 -10.38
C SER A 818 2.39 3.93 -10.04
N ILE A 819 2.93 3.07 -10.92
CA ILE A 819 4.18 2.26 -10.74
C ILE A 819 5.46 3.06 -10.60
N GLU A 820 5.54 4.28 -11.15
CA GLU A 820 6.85 4.96 -11.32
C GLU A 820 7.57 5.25 -10.00
N GLN A 821 6.93 4.96 -8.87
CA GLN A 821 7.33 5.26 -7.52
C GLN A 821 8.58 4.50 -7.07
N ASP A 822 8.72 3.20 -7.33
CA ASP A 822 9.81 2.40 -6.74
C ASP A 822 11.20 2.71 -7.33
N ALA A 823 11.25 3.25 -8.56
CA ALA A 823 12.50 3.62 -9.22
C ALA A 823 13.15 4.82 -8.52
N ASP A 824 14.47 4.75 -8.29
CA ASP A 824 15.25 5.90 -7.82
C ASP A 824 15.60 6.83 -8.97
N MET A 825 15.80 6.27 -10.16
CA MET A 825 16.07 7.01 -11.39
C MET A 825 15.29 6.43 -12.56
N VAL A 826 14.77 7.31 -13.41
CA VAL A 826 14.09 6.94 -14.67
C VAL A 826 14.80 7.63 -15.81
N ILE A 827 15.29 6.85 -16.77
CA ILE A 827 15.92 7.31 -18.00
C ILE A 827 15.00 6.93 -19.16
N LEU A 828 14.48 7.93 -19.87
CA LEU A 828 13.67 7.74 -21.06
C LEU A 828 14.53 7.97 -22.30
N LEU A 829 14.56 7.00 -23.20
CA LEU A 829 15.31 7.10 -24.45
C LEU A 829 14.38 7.57 -25.58
N HIS A 830 14.75 8.67 -26.21
CA HIS A 830 14.04 9.24 -27.35
C HIS A 830 14.95 9.39 -28.57
N ARG A 831 14.41 9.08 -29.75
CA ARG A 831 15.08 9.31 -31.04
C ARG A 831 14.09 9.91 -32.00
N GLU A 832 14.36 11.14 -32.42
CA GLU A 832 13.47 11.88 -33.31
C GLU A 832 13.40 11.23 -34.70
N ASP A 833 14.55 10.77 -35.20
CA ASP A 833 14.72 10.14 -36.50
C ASP A 833 13.99 8.80 -36.67
N ALA A 834 13.62 8.15 -35.56
CA ALA A 834 12.81 6.96 -35.56
C ALA A 834 11.34 7.24 -35.90
N TYR A 835 10.87 8.47 -35.66
CA TYR A 835 9.50 8.91 -35.97
C TYR A 835 9.46 9.76 -37.23
N GLU A 836 10.50 10.55 -37.49
CA GLU A 836 10.59 11.48 -38.62
C GLU A 836 11.89 11.25 -39.39
N ARG A 837 11.78 10.51 -40.50
CA ARG A 837 12.94 10.08 -41.30
C ARG A 837 13.78 11.22 -41.88
N GLU A 838 13.20 12.42 -42.01
CA GLU A 838 13.86 13.62 -42.54
C GLU A 838 14.28 14.60 -41.41
N SER A 839 14.26 14.15 -40.14
CA SER A 839 14.65 15.00 -39.01
C SER A 839 16.09 15.52 -39.19
N PRO A 840 16.34 16.82 -38.92
CA PRO A 840 17.69 17.39 -38.98
C PRO A 840 18.62 16.80 -37.90
N ARG A 841 18.07 16.11 -36.90
CA ARG A 841 18.80 15.43 -35.81
C ARG A 841 19.02 13.93 -36.08
N ALA A 842 19.07 13.53 -37.35
CA ALA A 842 19.30 12.14 -37.74
C ALA A 842 20.58 11.57 -37.13
N GLY A 843 20.48 10.42 -36.46
CA GLY A 843 21.60 9.82 -35.74
C GLY A 843 21.84 10.36 -34.32
N GLU A 844 21.04 11.31 -33.83
CA GLU A 844 21.04 11.72 -32.41
C GLU A 844 19.97 10.96 -31.61
N ALA A 845 20.24 10.78 -30.32
CA ALA A 845 19.30 10.27 -29.34
C ALA A 845 19.39 11.08 -28.05
N ASP A 846 18.25 11.25 -27.38
CA ASP A 846 18.15 11.94 -26.12
C ASP A 846 17.95 10.91 -24.99
N LEU A 847 18.86 10.93 -24.00
CA LEU A 847 18.74 10.27 -22.72
C LEU A 847 18.10 11.25 -21.74
N ILE A 848 16.79 11.13 -21.53
CA ILE A 848 16.03 12.04 -20.68
C ILE A 848 15.97 11.44 -19.28
N VAL A 849 16.77 11.96 -18.35
CA VAL A 849 16.68 11.61 -16.93
C VAL A 849 15.42 12.29 -16.37
N ALA A 850 14.28 11.61 -16.48
CA ALA A 850 12.96 12.16 -16.21
C ALA A 850 12.58 12.10 -14.72
N LYS A 851 13.26 11.24 -13.95
CA LYS A 851 13.16 11.15 -12.49
C LYS A 851 14.55 10.86 -11.92
N HIS A 852 14.92 11.54 -10.84
CA HIS A 852 16.12 11.25 -10.08
C HIS A 852 15.87 11.63 -8.61
N ARG A 853 15.80 10.65 -7.70
CA ARG A 853 15.47 10.89 -6.28
C ARG A 853 16.57 11.65 -5.52
N ASN A 854 17.82 11.45 -5.91
CA ASN A 854 19.01 11.92 -5.17
C ASN A 854 19.82 12.96 -5.95
N GLY A 855 19.29 13.54 -7.03
CA GLY A 855 20.04 14.47 -7.87
C GLY A 855 19.21 15.14 -8.95
N PRO A 856 19.83 15.96 -9.81
CA PRO A 856 19.16 16.71 -10.85
C PRO A 856 18.65 15.82 -11.99
N THR A 857 17.61 16.29 -12.67
CA THR A 857 17.12 15.77 -13.96
C THR A 857 17.69 16.59 -15.11
N ALA A 858 18.05 15.95 -16.20
CA ALA A 858 18.52 16.61 -17.41
C ALA A 858 18.28 15.73 -18.65
N THR A 859 18.40 16.32 -19.83
CA THR A 859 18.45 15.60 -21.09
C THR A 859 19.89 15.59 -21.59
N VAL A 860 20.44 14.40 -21.80
CA VAL A 860 21.79 14.19 -22.34
C VAL A 860 21.65 13.71 -23.78
N THR A 861 22.22 14.44 -24.73
CA THR A 861 22.20 14.06 -26.15
C THR A 861 23.42 13.21 -26.48
N VAL A 862 23.19 12.08 -27.14
CA VAL A 862 24.20 11.09 -27.54
C VAL A 862 24.04 10.74 -29.02
N ALA A 863 25.11 10.29 -29.67
CA ALA A 863 25.04 9.80 -31.04
C ALA A 863 24.67 8.31 -31.09
N PHE A 864 23.67 7.96 -31.88
CA PHE A 864 23.25 6.58 -32.13
C PHE A 864 23.92 6.01 -33.39
N GLN A 865 24.80 5.04 -33.21
CA GLN A 865 25.47 4.32 -34.30
C GLN A 865 24.86 2.93 -34.48
N GLY A 866 23.61 2.88 -34.95
CA GLY A 866 22.82 1.65 -35.03
C GLY A 866 23.47 0.52 -35.85
N HIS A 867 24.29 0.85 -36.85
CA HIS A 867 25.03 -0.15 -37.64
C HIS A 867 26.13 -0.87 -36.85
N TYR A 868 26.62 -0.28 -35.75
CA TYR A 868 27.51 -0.90 -34.77
C TYR A 868 26.78 -1.31 -33.48
N SER A 869 25.45 -1.19 -33.43
CA SER A 869 24.63 -1.46 -32.25
C SER A 869 25.17 -0.78 -30.98
N ARG A 870 25.43 0.53 -31.02
CA ARG A 870 25.89 1.31 -29.87
C ARG A 870 25.45 2.77 -29.88
N PHE A 871 25.48 3.40 -28.71
CA PHE A 871 25.46 4.84 -28.50
C PHE A 871 26.86 5.33 -28.10
N VAL A 872 27.17 6.58 -28.41
CA VAL A 872 28.45 7.23 -28.01
C VAL A 872 28.20 8.69 -27.64
N ASP A 873 29.08 9.26 -26.82
CA ASP A 873 29.05 10.70 -26.53
C ASP A 873 29.13 11.53 -27.82
N MET A 874 28.46 12.69 -27.79
CA MET A 874 28.66 13.71 -28.82
C MET A 874 30.12 14.19 -28.77
N ALA A 875 30.67 14.58 -29.91
CA ALA A 875 32.01 15.17 -29.91
C ALA A 875 32.00 16.45 -29.05
N PRO A 876 32.97 16.64 -28.15
CA PRO A 876 33.04 17.85 -27.35
C PRO A 876 33.13 19.07 -28.27
N HIS A 877 32.30 20.09 -27.99
CA HIS A 877 32.30 21.37 -28.71
C HIS A 877 33.57 22.18 -28.47
#